data_AF-A0A257LZX7-F1
#
_entry.id   AF-A0A257LZX7-F1
#
_cell.length_a   1.000
_cell.length_b   1.000
_cell.length_c   1.000
_cell.angle_alpha   90.00
_cell.angle_beta   90.00
_cell.angle_gamma   90.00
#
_symmetry.space_group_name_H-M   'P 1'
#
loop_
_entity.id
_entity.type
_entity.pdbx_description
1 polymer ?
#
loop_
_entity_poly.entity_id
_entity_poly.type
_entity_poly.pdbx_seq_one_letter_code
_entity_poly.pdbx_strand_id
1 'polypeptide(L)'
;MNPEILNGAEVGECVLGETSIKGVQRSVKVQSPFGALPVPHQVRKKAASNGFTLVVTLIMMVLLTILALGLLGLATIELRSQGQGEARAVARANARVGLMMALGQLQTSLGDDRRISSDASVLAGTKNPSAVGVWTGWSPDLATNSNSPSTPRIDYRTPKSQTGFRGWLVSDPDPVKVQQLAWHTANPSTTEQAGLFTLAGSGFDLSATKVPVTTKGSKGTFSWAVSQENTKARINIGTDDNKRLTLEDRMQTPSRPDLSLSTLMKQPRSGWSSRPSKISSLSQATLDPEYGVARDRMGQATRDFTVDSYSLLTDPVKGGLKVDLTTGFEMPDTDFVKTTWPDRAGSTSNPFRATTPREYQGQKPLYLPLVNSAQAQVYMNFNPASVNHKFQVNGVPTFDLLRSHYRIHRNLYESSGATTAFERPYGHIASPETVAGRPFGVKTQPSLAPVLDRMNLFFSIYAKADGTLGILMTPFVTIWNPYNIDVETEGLVVYPWIDFAVFWNWSVTPAESSTTQTWNTSLSRFVGEGYQGHGRSSRPYFYLHLTQSANGRVNPPIRLAPGEVRVFCLADTTRRDLEVLGSAQTRTWQMKPVAGPSDITASTKGGIVLDMTKSIGGTSNFNYKLKTGDRVNANTVSFDRGTYYYIVNMADSYQIRNPGVELMVEDRPGSGSFPTLPAEKNLYFYDQIHSGVSYGKARDSFSYPSFTFDEIKETPKMVGSLLTYHRVAQSSTLPLSDLMFTTNPRQPAVNAYLSGAQFQTGPHYETVFQGGTSLAQLAMETTFTGEKAFYGPSQSAATGRSNLAFFEVPRTPPLSLGALQHCDITATPFTCASQIGNSWASPYLSASSVSKLVTSTPNGDAISPGGLGVYDSSYLANEALFDRCFFSGAAPVFGARRTNTGSPAVWESDQISEQKSMNEVLTGFFQDPTANPLRNPRMTPYFGSSSPQQVAARLEGPSRCVRLASNLLVEGGFNINSTSIEAWTAVLASLRGVEPASGDKTAQSRFRHILNGAPASMAENDPWSGFRTLSDT
;
A
#
# COMPACT_ATOMS: atom_id res chain seq x y z
N MET A 1 47.42 6.26 -56.39
CA MET A 1 47.86 6.84 -57.68
C MET A 1 48.93 7.89 -57.38
N ASN A 2 49.80 8.17 -58.35
CA ASN A 2 51.10 8.84 -58.16
C ASN A 2 51.07 10.31 -58.66
N PRO A 3 52.16 11.12 -58.57
CA PRO A 3 52.13 12.28 -57.65
C PRO A 3 52.83 13.54 -58.22
N GLU A 4 53.31 14.41 -57.31
CA GLU A 4 54.43 15.37 -57.54
C GLU A 4 54.14 16.51 -58.57
N ILE A 5 54.91 17.60 -58.71
CA ILE A 5 56.37 17.86 -58.68
C ILE A 5 56.61 19.30 -58.12
N LEU A 6 57.79 19.73 -57.65
CA LEU A 6 58.88 19.19 -56.82
C LEU A 6 59.92 20.34 -56.62
N ASN A 7 60.95 20.16 -55.81
CA ASN A 7 61.89 21.22 -55.37
C ASN A 7 63.01 21.57 -56.37
N GLY A 8 63.49 22.81 -56.28
CA GLY A 8 64.86 23.07 -55.78
C GLY A 8 66.02 23.31 -56.76
N ALA A 9 67.24 23.39 -56.17
CA ALA A 9 68.58 23.53 -56.77
C ALA A 9 68.93 24.89 -57.45
N GLU A 10 70.18 25.40 -57.43
CA GLU A 10 71.25 25.28 -56.41
C GLU A 10 72.32 26.41 -56.58
N VAL A 11 73.47 26.25 -55.91
CA VAL A 11 74.63 27.17 -55.81
C VAL A 11 75.39 27.38 -57.15
N GLY A 12 76.06 28.53 -57.32
CA GLY A 12 77.06 28.74 -58.37
C GLY A 12 78.09 29.83 -58.01
N GLU A 13 79.36 29.63 -58.37
CA GLU A 13 80.51 30.49 -57.98
C GLU A 13 81.07 31.36 -59.13
N CYS A 14 81.85 32.38 -58.73
CA CYS A 14 83.09 32.90 -59.35
C CYS A 14 83.17 33.39 -60.83
N VAL A 15 83.47 34.70 -60.93
CA VAL A 15 84.68 35.29 -61.60
C VAL A 15 84.80 35.35 -63.14
N LEU A 16 84.86 36.61 -63.63
CA LEU A 16 85.58 37.19 -64.80
C LEU A 16 85.58 36.52 -66.20
N GLY A 17 85.33 37.35 -67.23
CA GLY A 17 85.67 37.09 -68.65
C GLY A 17 85.40 38.31 -69.53
N GLU A 18 86.31 38.67 -70.45
CA GLU A 18 86.30 39.94 -71.21
C GLU A 18 86.07 39.82 -72.73
N THR A 19 85.77 40.97 -73.36
CA THR A 19 86.09 41.38 -74.76
C THR A 19 85.38 40.78 -75.99
N SER A 20 84.44 41.57 -76.54
CA SER A 20 84.59 42.41 -77.76
C SER A 20 84.87 41.79 -79.15
N ILE A 21 84.15 42.27 -80.18
CA ILE A 21 84.64 42.44 -81.58
C ILE A 21 83.81 43.53 -82.33
N LYS A 22 84.26 43.98 -83.51
CA LYS A 22 83.97 45.30 -84.14
C LYS A 22 83.08 45.25 -85.41
N GLY A 23 82.48 46.40 -85.77
CA GLY A 23 82.03 46.75 -87.13
C GLY A 23 81.07 47.97 -87.17
N VAL A 24 81.08 48.95 -88.09
CA VAL A 24 82.05 49.73 -88.88
C VAL A 24 81.22 50.67 -89.79
N GLN A 25 81.33 52.00 -89.61
CA GLN A 25 81.19 53.12 -90.60
C GLN A 25 79.95 53.23 -91.54
N ARG A 26 79.58 54.37 -92.18
CA ARG A 26 80.05 55.78 -92.36
C ARG A 26 78.82 56.63 -92.81
N SER A 27 78.77 57.96 -93.01
CA SER A 27 79.70 59.13 -92.98
C SER A 27 79.06 60.28 -92.14
N VAL A 28 78.92 61.60 -92.42
CA VAL A 28 79.16 62.59 -93.52
C VAL A 28 79.52 64.00 -92.93
N LYS A 29 80.03 64.91 -93.77
CA LYS A 29 80.18 66.39 -93.61
C LYS A 29 78.86 67.13 -93.22
N VAL A 30 78.80 68.44 -92.89
CA VAL A 30 79.75 69.58 -93.12
C VAL A 30 80.19 70.30 -91.81
N GLN A 31 80.32 71.65 -91.78
CA GLN A 31 81.40 72.31 -91.01
C GLN A 31 81.33 73.87 -90.91
N SER A 32 81.80 74.46 -89.79
CA SER A 32 82.48 75.79 -89.63
C SER A 32 81.67 77.12 -89.71
N PRO A 33 82.22 78.34 -89.36
CA PRO A 33 83.60 78.69 -88.89
C PRO A 33 83.82 79.73 -87.72
N PHE A 34 84.93 79.54 -86.98
CA PHE A 34 85.95 80.48 -86.39
C PHE A 34 85.73 81.68 -85.41
N GLY A 35 86.60 81.72 -84.36
CA GLY A 35 87.21 82.92 -83.70
C GLY A 35 86.69 83.33 -82.30
N ALA A 36 87.45 83.88 -81.33
CA ALA A 36 88.91 84.01 -81.06
C ALA A 36 89.17 84.38 -79.55
N LEU A 37 90.45 84.45 -79.09
CA LEU A 37 90.94 84.83 -77.72
C LEU A 37 91.07 86.38 -77.54
N PRO A 38 91.26 87.01 -76.34
CA PRO A 38 92.06 86.56 -75.16
C PRO A 38 91.50 86.89 -73.73
N VAL A 39 92.38 86.82 -72.70
CA VAL A 39 92.16 86.71 -71.23
C VAL A 39 93.43 87.26 -70.50
N PRO A 40 93.51 87.71 -69.21
CA PRO A 40 92.57 87.66 -68.05
C PRO A 40 92.36 89.00 -67.26
N HIS A 41 91.51 89.01 -66.20
CA HIS A 41 91.98 89.25 -64.80
C HIS A 41 90.92 89.03 -63.66
N GLN A 42 91.39 88.44 -62.55
CA GLN A 42 90.92 88.47 -61.14
C GLN A 42 89.53 87.92 -60.66
N VAL A 43 89.59 86.81 -59.89
CA VAL A 43 89.12 86.65 -58.46
C VAL A 43 87.65 87.06 -58.12
N ARG A 44 86.73 86.21 -57.60
CA ARG A 44 86.80 85.40 -56.35
C ARG A 44 85.62 84.38 -56.15
N LYS A 45 85.93 83.18 -55.63
CA LYS A 45 85.14 82.20 -54.81
C LYS A 45 83.68 81.76 -55.16
N LYS A 46 83.38 80.48 -54.88
CA LYS A 46 82.07 79.78 -54.97
C LYS A 46 81.18 79.99 -53.73
N ALA A 47 79.88 79.70 -53.90
CA ALA A 47 78.96 79.17 -52.86
C ALA A 47 78.39 77.80 -53.31
N ALA A 48 77.74 77.05 -52.40
CA ALA A 48 77.11 75.76 -52.68
C ALA A 48 75.83 75.57 -51.84
N SER A 49 74.91 74.72 -52.30
CA SER A 49 73.56 74.55 -51.72
C SER A 49 73.25 73.10 -51.29
N ASN A 50 72.66 72.95 -50.10
CA ASN A 50 72.14 71.68 -49.58
C ASN A 50 70.61 71.73 -49.52
N GLY A 51 69.92 70.63 -49.84
CA GLY A 51 68.45 70.59 -49.81
C GLY A 51 67.76 69.22 -49.75
N PHE A 52 68.48 68.10 -49.91
CA PHE A 52 67.85 66.77 -50.02
C PHE A 52 67.72 66.01 -48.69
N THR A 53 68.66 66.20 -47.76
CA THR A 53 68.78 65.38 -46.53
C THR A 53 67.60 65.52 -45.57
N LEU A 54 66.96 66.70 -45.50
CA LEU A 54 65.94 67.01 -44.50
C LEU A 54 64.62 66.24 -44.71
N VAL A 55 64.27 65.94 -45.97
CA VAL A 55 63.03 65.20 -46.27
C VAL A 55 63.18 63.72 -45.87
N VAL A 56 64.37 63.15 -46.07
CA VAL A 56 64.67 61.75 -45.69
C VAL A 56 64.63 61.57 -44.18
N THR A 57 65.19 62.52 -43.40
CA THR A 57 65.13 62.44 -41.92
C THR A 57 63.72 62.62 -41.38
N LEU A 58 62.90 63.50 -41.99
CA LEU A 58 61.49 63.66 -41.62
C LEU A 58 60.67 62.39 -41.90
N ILE A 59 60.83 61.79 -43.08
CA ILE A 59 60.14 60.53 -43.42
C ILE A 59 60.61 59.39 -42.51
N MET A 60 61.91 59.29 -42.20
CA MET A 60 62.40 58.31 -41.22
C MET A 60 61.83 58.53 -39.82
N MET A 61 61.75 59.77 -39.32
CA MET A 61 61.18 60.03 -37.99
C MET A 61 59.68 59.76 -37.94
N VAL A 62 58.91 60.06 -39.01
CA VAL A 62 57.50 59.70 -39.10
C VAL A 62 57.32 58.17 -39.18
N LEU A 63 58.12 57.46 -39.97
CA LEU A 63 58.09 56.00 -40.04
C LEU A 63 58.43 55.35 -38.68
N LEU A 64 59.49 55.82 -38.02
CA LEU A 64 59.92 55.32 -36.71
C LEU A 64 58.90 55.61 -35.61
N THR A 65 58.24 56.77 -35.62
CA THR A 65 57.19 57.09 -34.63
C THR A 65 55.92 56.29 -34.87
N ILE A 66 55.49 56.09 -36.13
CA ILE A 66 54.37 55.18 -36.46
C ILE A 66 54.69 53.74 -36.01
N LEU A 67 55.91 53.26 -36.29
CA LEU A 67 56.35 51.91 -35.92
C LEU A 67 56.46 51.76 -34.40
N ALA A 68 56.93 52.78 -33.68
CA ALA A 68 56.95 52.81 -32.22
C ALA A 68 55.53 52.84 -31.61
N LEU A 69 54.59 53.62 -32.16
CA LEU A 69 53.18 53.59 -31.74
C LEU A 69 52.54 52.22 -32.01
N GLY A 70 52.85 51.58 -33.15
CA GLY A 70 52.38 50.24 -33.47
C GLY A 70 52.86 49.19 -32.47
N LEU A 71 54.17 49.19 -32.16
CA LEU A 71 54.75 48.31 -31.15
C LEU A 71 54.21 48.59 -29.74
N LEU A 72 54.01 49.86 -29.36
CA LEU A 72 53.43 50.24 -28.06
C LEU A 72 51.96 49.82 -27.95
N GLY A 73 51.20 49.93 -29.05
CA GLY A 73 49.83 49.43 -29.15
C GLY A 73 49.75 47.92 -28.99
N LEU A 74 50.59 47.17 -29.71
CA LEU A 74 50.70 45.72 -29.58
C LEU A 74 51.11 45.29 -28.17
N ALA A 75 52.14 45.92 -27.58
CA ALA A 75 52.55 45.65 -26.20
C ALA A 75 51.43 45.95 -25.19
N THR A 76 50.63 47.00 -25.41
CA THR A 76 49.47 47.32 -24.55
C THR A 76 48.34 46.30 -24.69
N ILE A 77 48.11 45.77 -25.89
CA ILE A 77 47.16 44.67 -26.13
C ILE A 77 47.66 43.38 -25.48
N GLU A 78 48.95 43.06 -25.63
CA GLU A 78 49.53 41.84 -25.07
C GLU A 78 49.56 41.86 -23.53
N LEU A 79 49.90 43.00 -22.91
CA LEU A 79 49.80 43.17 -21.45
C LEU A 79 48.36 43.00 -20.93
N ARG A 80 47.36 43.48 -21.69
CA ARG A 80 45.93 43.26 -21.36
C ARG A 80 45.53 41.79 -21.57
N SER A 81 46.01 41.14 -22.61
CA SER A 81 45.81 39.72 -22.90
C SER A 81 46.40 38.84 -21.78
N GLN A 82 47.65 39.11 -21.40
CA GLN A 82 48.37 38.46 -20.30
C GLN A 82 47.65 38.66 -18.95
N GLY A 83 47.26 39.89 -18.62
CA GLY A 83 46.52 40.19 -17.39
C GLY A 83 45.13 39.53 -17.34
N GLN A 84 44.42 39.45 -18.47
CA GLN A 84 43.18 38.67 -18.56
C GLN A 84 43.44 37.16 -18.45
N GLY A 85 44.54 36.66 -19.01
CA GLY A 85 44.98 35.27 -18.91
C GLY A 85 45.28 34.87 -17.46
N GLU A 86 46.04 35.70 -16.74
CA GLU A 86 46.34 35.53 -15.31
C GLU A 86 45.06 35.58 -14.46
N ALA A 87 44.23 36.62 -14.62
CA ALA A 87 42.96 36.74 -13.90
C ALA A 87 42.04 35.53 -14.15
N ARG A 88 41.99 35.01 -15.39
CA ARG A 88 41.22 33.82 -15.76
C ARG A 88 41.83 32.52 -15.20
N ALA A 89 43.15 32.44 -15.06
CA ALA A 89 43.82 31.33 -14.39
C ALA A 89 43.54 31.32 -12.88
N VAL A 90 43.65 32.48 -12.21
CA VAL A 90 43.31 32.65 -10.79
C VAL A 90 41.83 32.36 -10.53
N ALA A 91 40.92 32.85 -11.38
CA ALA A 91 39.49 32.56 -11.27
C ALA A 91 39.19 31.05 -11.42
N ARG A 92 39.85 30.35 -12.36
CA ARG A 92 39.74 28.89 -12.51
C ARG A 92 40.32 28.13 -11.31
N ALA A 93 41.43 28.59 -10.73
CA ALA A 93 42.01 27.99 -9.54
C ALA A 93 41.08 28.14 -8.33
N ASN A 94 40.55 29.34 -8.10
CA ASN A 94 39.57 29.61 -7.03
C ASN A 94 38.27 28.81 -7.23
N ALA A 95 37.77 28.70 -8.46
CA ALA A 95 36.60 27.87 -8.77
C ALA A 95 36.87 26.37 -8.52
N ARG A 96 38.09 25.87 -8.82
CA ARG A 96 38.49 24.49 -8.50
C ARG A 96 38.55 24.25 -6.99
N VAL A 97 39.07 25.21 -6.21
CA VAL A 97 39.03 25.16 -4.74
C VAL A 97 37.58 25.18 -4.23
N GLY A 98 36.72 26.04 -4.78
CA GLY A 98 35.30 26.07 -4.46
C GLY A 98 34.58 24.74 -4.73
N LEU A 99 34.87 24.10 -5.87
CA LEU A 99 34.33 22.78 -6.21
C LEU A 99 34.84 21.68 -5.26
N MET A 100 36.14 21.71 -4.89
CA MET A 100 36.70 20.77 -3.91
C MET A 100 36.08 20.97 -2.51
N MET A 101 35.86 22.21 -2.09
CA MET A 101 35.17 22.53 -0.84
C MET A 101 33.71 22.08 -0.87
N ALA A 102 32.99 22.32 -1.96
CA ALA A 102 31.60 21.86 -2.14
C ALA A 102 31.49 20.33 -2.07
N LEU A 103 32.37 19.61 -2.76
CA LEU A 103 32.42 18.15 -2.74
C LEU A 103 32.75 17.61 -1.34
N GLY A 104 33.71 18.21 -0.64
CA GLY A 104 34.07 17.82 0.72
C GLY A 104 32.95 18.10 1.74
N GLN A 105 32.25 19.23 1.63
CA GLN A 105 31.10 19.56 2.48
C GLN A 105 29.88 18.68 2.18
N LEU A 106 29.64 18.38 0.90
CA LEU A 106 28.62 17.42 0.46
C LEU A 106 28.89 16.02 1.04
N GLN A 107 30.12 15.51 0.92
CA GLN A 107 30.52 14.20 1.47
C GLN A 107 30.44 14.19 3.01
N THR A 108 30.85 15.26 3.68
CA THR A 108 30.80 15.36 5.15
C THR A 108 29.36 15.46 5.68
N SER A 109 28.46 16.12 4.94
CA SER A 109 27.09 16.39 5.39
C SER A 109 26.09 15.30 5.00
N LEU A 110 26.19 14.75 3.77
CA LEU A 110 25.27 13.76 3.19
C LEU A 110 25.90 12.36 2.97
N GLY A 111 27.16 12.13 3.34
CA GLY A 111 27.83 10.83 3.18
C GLY A 111 27.53 9.77 4.26
N ASP A 112 26.71 10.10 5.27
CA ASP A 112 26.14 9.14 6.22
C ASP A 112 24.72 8.80 5.73
N ASP A 113 24.39 7.52 5.60
CA ASP A 113 23.09 7.03 5.11
C ASP A 113 21.89 7.69 5.82
N ARG A 114 22.07 8.11 7.08
CA ARG A 114 21.03 8.69 7.95
C ARG A 114 20.90 10.20 7.74
N ARG A 115 20.84 10.64 6.48
CA ARG A 115 20.77 12.06 6.10
C ARG A 115 19.71 12.29 5.04
N ILE A 116 19.00 13.40 5.19
CA ILE A 116 17.87 13.78 4.34
C ILE A 116 18.13 15.20 3.82
N SER A 117 17.98 15.38 2.51
CA SER A 117 18.08 16.68 1.86
C SER A 117 16.70 17.25 1.49
N SER A 118 16.58 18.58 1.58
CA SER A 118 15.38 19.32 1.17
C SER A 118 15.77 20.74 0.77
N ASP A 119 15.08 21.30 -0.22
CA ASP A 119 15.24 22.70 -0.62
C ASP A 119 14.59 23.62 0.43
N ALA A 120 15.18 24.80 0.66
CA ALA A 120 14.65 25.79 1.60
C ALA A 120 13.25 26.30 1.25
N SER A 121 12.74 26.04 0.04
CA SER A 121 11.36 26.27 -0.40
C SER A 121 10.32 25.52 0.41
N VAL A 122 10.67 24.45 1.13
CA VAL A 122 9.78 23.77 2.07
C VAL A 122 9.49 24.61 3.33
N LEU A 123 10.26 25.68 3.56
CA LEU A 123 10.18 26.53 4.76
C LEU A 123 9.53 27.88 4.44
N ALA A 124 8.52 28.26 5.24
CA ALA A 124 7.81 29.52 5.08
C ALA A 124 8.74 30.74 5.24
N GLY A 125 8.53 31.78 4.42
CA GLY A 125 9.27 33.04 4.51
C GLY A 125 10.73 32.99 4.03
N THR A 126 11.16 31.92 3.36
CA THR A 126 12.51 31.81 2.80
C THR A 126 12.85 32.92 1.79
N LYS A 127 14.11 33.37 1.82
CA LYS A 127 14.72 34.31 0.87
C LYS A 127 15.62 33.60 -0.15
N ASN A 128 16.06 32.38 0.17
CA ASN A 128 16.99 31.60 -0.64
C ASN A 128 16.36 30.22 -0.97
N PRO A 129 15.23 30.16 -1.71
CA PRO A 129 14.39 28.96 -1.80
C PRO A 129 15.10 27.73 -2.36
N SER A 130 16.08 27.91 -3.25
CA SER A 130 16.84 26.82 -3.89
C SER A 130 18.11 26.40 -3.13
N ALA A 131 18.31 26.89 -1.90
CA ALA A 131 19.41 26.41 -1.05
C ALA A 131 19.07 25.03 -0.48
N VAL A 132 19.94 24.03 -0.72
CA VAL A 132 19.76 22.67 -0.18
C VAL A 132 20.19 22.65 1.28
N GLY A 133 19.27 22.27 2.17
CA GLY A 133 19.52 22.00 3.57
C GLY A 133 19.72 20.51 3.86
N VAL A 134 20.41 20.21 4.96
CA VAL A 134 20.66 18.83 5.42
C VAL A 134 20.10 18.62 6.82
N TRP A 135 19.33 17.54 6.98
CA TRP A 135 18.81 17.06 8.26
C TRP A 135 19.29 15.65 8.58
N THR A 136 19.28 15.30 9.86
CA THR A 136 19.48 13.92 10.34
C THR A 136 18.17 13.15 10.19
N GLY A 137 18.20 11.93 9.64
CA GLY A 137 17.04 11.05 9.65
C GLY A 137 16.65 10.61 11.08
N TRP A 138 15.36 10.41 11.32
CA TRP A 138 14.82 10.14 12.66
C TRP A 138 13.50 9.37 12.61
N SER A 139 13.33 8.41 13.53
CA SER A 139 12.03 7.86 13.93
C SER A 139 12.01 7.71 15.47
N PRO A 140 10.82 7.65 16.09
CA PRO A 140 10.68 7.40 17.52
C PRO A 140 10.94 5.93 17.94
N ASP A 141 11.16 5.04 16.97
CA ASP A 141 11.39 3.59 17.11
C ASP A 141 10.32 2.86 17.97
N LEU A 142 9.04 3.19 17.74
CA LEU A 142 7.93 2.64 18.50
C LEU A 142 7.62 1.19 18.12
N ALA A 143 7.98 0.74 16.92
CA ALA A 143 7.96 -0.68 16.57
C ALA A 143 8.79 -1.53 17.57
N THR A 144 9.95 -1.04 18.02
CA THR A 144 10.80 -1.75 19.01
C THR A 144 10.49 -1.39 20.47
N ASN A 145 9.72 -0.32 20.72
CA ASN A 145 9.43 0.22 22.06
C ASN A 145 7.92 0.43 22.36
N SER A 146 7.03 -0.26 21.66
CA SER A 146 5.56 -0.06 21.70
C SER A 146 4.95 -0.20 23.11
N ASN A 147 5.58 -1.03 23.94
CA ASN A 147 5.20 -1.34 25.32
C ASN A 147 5.82 -0.33 26.30
N SER A 148 5.37 0.92 26.19
CA SER A 148 5.67 2.00 27.12
C SER A 148 4.57 2.11 28.18
N PRO A 149 4.89 2.27 29.48
CA PRO A 149 3.90 2.46 30.54
C PRO A 149 3.19 3.83 30.47
N SER A 150 3.73 4.78 29.69
CA SER A 150 3.04 6.02 29.31
C SER A 150 2.74 5.99 27.81
N THR A 151 1.53 6.40 27.43
CA THR A 151 1.07 6.41 26.04
C THR A 151 2.00 7.26 25.16
N PRO A 152 2.69 6.68 24.15
CA PRO A 152 3.68 7.42 23.38
C PRO A 152 3.06 8.56 22.56
N ARG A 153 3.51 9.80 22.83
CA ARG A 153 3.15 10.99 22.06
C ARG A 153 4.34 11.41 21.20
N ILE A 154 4.21 11.27 19.89
CA ILE A 154 5.27 11.60 18.93
C ILE A 154 5.35 13.13 18.75
N ASP A 155 6.56 13.70 18.85
CA ASP A 155 6.81 15.08 18.42
C ASP A 155 7.64 15.14 17.13
N TYR A 156 6.98 15.48 16.03
CA TYR A 156 7.63 15.74 14.73
C TYR A 156 8.25 17.14 14.62
N ARG A 157 8.06 18.04 15.59
CA ARG A 157 8.57 19.42 15.54
C ARG A 157 10.04 19.49 15.93
N THR A 158 10.44 18.86 17.04
CA THR A 158 11.83 18.86 17.51
C THR A 158 12.83 18.33 16.46
N PRO A 159 12.60 17.18 15.78
CA PRO A 159 13.52 16.68 14.73
C PRO A 159 13.61 17.58 13.49
N LYS A 160 12.55 18.34 13.16
CA LYS A 160 12.52 19.28 12.03
C LYS A 160 13.13 20.64 12.36
N SER A 161 13.35 20.92 13.65
CA SER A 161 13.96 22.16 14.15
C SER A 161 15.50 22.14 14.02
N GLN A 162 16.14 23.18 14.58
CA GLN A 162 17.59 23.28 14.73
C GLN A 162 18.26 22.03 15.36
N THR A 163 17.53 21.23 16.16
CA THR A 163 18.04 20.01 16.79
C THR A 163 18.40 18.91 15.79
N GLY A 164 17.62 18.74 14.71
CA GLY A 164 17.90 17.72 13.68
C GLY A 164 18.64 18.26 12.45
N PHE A 165 18.60 19.57 12.24
CA PHE A 165 19.30 20.29 11.17
C PHE A 165 20.83 20.21 11.32
N ARG A 166 21.55 20.18 10.19
CA ARG A 166 23.02 20.13 10.13
C ARG A 166 23.64 21.33 9.42
N GLY A 167 23.02 21.82 8.35
CA GLY A 167 23.47 23.01 7.65
C GLY A 167 22.95 23.15 6.23
N TRP A 168 23.14 24.34 5.67
CA TRP A 168 22.90 24.68 4.27
C TRP A 168 24.15 24.42 3.44
N LEU A 169 24.01 23.79 2.27
CA LEU A 169 25.12 23.47 1.36
C LEU A 169 25.52 24.67 0.49
N VAL A 170 25.96 25.75 1.14
CA VAL A 170 26.39 27.02 0.53
C VAL A 170 27.62 27.58 1.25
N SER A 171 28.42 28.39 0.54
CA SER A 171 29.58 29.05 1.13
C SER A 171 29.24 30.32 1.91
N ASP A 172 29.69 30.40 3.15
CA ASP A 172 29.81 31.66 3.91
C ASP A 172 31.20 31.75 4.57
N PRO A 173 31.79 32.95 4.72
CA PRO A 173 32.99 33.16 5.53
C PRO A 173 32.83 32.73 7.00
N ASP A 174 31.61 32.72 7.52
CA ASP A 174 31.28 32.18 8.85
C ASP A 174 30.49 30.87 8.72
N PRO A 175 31.14 29.71 8.95
CA PRO A 175 30.49 28.40 8.82
C PRO A 175 29.40 28.17 9.88
N VAL A 176 29.34 28.95 10.96
CA VAL A 176 28.30 28.80 11.99
C VAL A 176 26.95 29.32 11.48
N LYS A 177 26.93 30.37 10.64
CA LYS A 177 25.68 30.90 10.07
C LYS A 177 24.96 29.86 9.22
N VAL A 178 25.68 29.15 8.35
CA VAL A 178 25.07 28.13 7.48
C VAL A 178 24.64 26.88 8.25
N GLN A 179 25.13 26.67 9.48
CA GLN A 179 24.62 25.64 10.40
C GLN A 179 23.34 26.06 11.15
N GLN A 180 22.96 27.35 11.10
CA GLN A 180 21.72 27.84 11.67
C GLN A 180 20.58 27.74 10.66
N LEU A 181 19.47 27.11 11.05
CA LEU A 181 18.28 26.95 10.21
C LEU A 181 17.78 28.32 9.72
N ALA A 182 17.76 29.32 10.62
CA ALA A 182 17.28 30.68 10.35
C ALA A 182 17.96 31.40 9.17
N TRP A 183 19.15 30.96 8.73
CA TRP A 183 19.85 31.50 7.55
C TRP A 183 18.97 31.56 6.30
N HIS A 184 17.99 30.64 6.13
CA HIS A 184 17.08 30.69 4.99
C HIS A 184 16.21 31.95 4.92
N THR A 185 16.01 32.68 6.03
CA THR A 185 15.28 33.95 6.08
C THR A 185 16.16 35.19 5.94
N ALA A 186 17.49 35.02 5.96
CA ALA A 186 18.44 36.13 5.83
C ALA A 186 18.39 36.75 4.42
N ASN A 187 18.32 38.08 4.36
CA ASN A 187 18.42 38.80 3.09
C ASN A 187 19.85 38.69 2.54
N PRO A 188 20.05 38.37 1.25
CA PRO A 188 21.38 38.28 0.64
C PRO A 188 22.11 39.64 0.59
N SER A 189 23.38 39.70 0.98
CA SER A 189 24.22 40.90 0.84
C SER A 189 24.75 41.03 -0.60
N THR A 190 24.29 42.06 -1.31
CA THR A 190 24.50 42.19 -2.77
C THR A 190 25.95 42.45 -3.19
N THR A 191 26.79 42.99 -2.30
CA THR A 191 28.22 43.28 -2.57
C THR A 191 29.12 42.06 -2.35
N GLU A 192 28.83 41.25 -1.33
CA GLU A 192 29.72 40.16 -0.87
C GLU A 192 29.42 38.82 -1.52
N GLN A 193 28.26 38.66 -2.17
CA GLN A 193 27.85 37.41 -2.82
C GLN A 193 28.27 37.31 -4.29
N ALA A 194 28.34 36.06 -4.77
CA ALA A 194 28.39 35.73 -6.19
C ALA A 194 27.18 34.87 -6.56
N GLY A 195 26.52 35.21 -7.68
CA GLY A 195 25.50 34.35 -8.29
C GLY A 195 26.17 33.13 -8.93
N LEU A 196 25.72 31.94 -8.54
CA LEU A 196 26.29 30.66 -8.99
C LEU A 196 25.34 29.92 -9.93
N PHE A 197 24.04 29.96 -9.63
CA PHE A 197 22.96 29.49 -10.50
C PHE A 197 22.13 30.69 -10.93
N THR A 198 21.56 30.62 -12.13
CA THR A 198 20.76 31.71 -12.71
C THR A 198 19.49 31.18 -13.38
N LEU A 199 18.42 31.96 -13.38
CA LEU A 199 17.14 31.62 -14.02
C LEU A 199 17.31 31.16 -15.48
N ALA A 200 18.19 31.80 -16.24
CA ALA A 200 18.43 31.49 -17.65
C ALA A 200 19.20 30.17 -17.88
N GLY A 201 20.14 29.80 -16.99
CA GLY A 201 20.96 28.60 -17.13
C GLY A 201 20.46 27.38 -16.35
N SER A 202 19.74 27.61 -15.25
CA SER A 202 19.40 26.59 -14.24
C SER A 202 17.93 26.59 -13.82
N GLY A 203 17.15 27.61 -14.22
CA GLY A 203 15.72 27.73 -13.87
C GLY A 203 15.45 28.27 -12.47
N PHE A 204 16.49 28.64 -11.74
CA PHE A 204 16.44 29.31 -10.45
C PHE A 204 17.72 30.14 -10.24
N ASP A 205 17.62 31.20 -9.43
CA ASP A 205 18.77 31.98 -8.99
C ASP A 205 19.24 31.49 -7.61
N LEU A 206 20.55 31.25 -7.46
CA LEU A 206 21.16 30.91 -6.17
C LEU A 206 22.54 31.56 -6.07
N SER A 207 22.72 32.35 -5.01
CA SER A 207 23.93 33.09 -4.69
C SER A 207 24.56 32.58 -3.40
N ALA A 208 25.87 32.68 -3.28
CA ALA A 208 26.61 32.34 -2.05
C ALA A 208 27.64 33.43 -1.72
N THR A 209 27.99 33.56 -0.44
CA THR A 209 28.92 34.59 0.04
C THR A 209 30.36 34.22 -0.32
N LYS A 210 31.15 35.21 -0.78
CA LYS A 210 32.55 35.03 -1.20
C LYS A 210 33.45 34.75 0.00
N VAL A 211 34.08 33.59 0.03
CA VAL A 211 35.12 33.22 1.00
C VAL A 211 36.49 33.69 0.50
N PRO A 212 37.27 34.45 1.30
CA PRO A 212 38.57 34.96 0.89
C PRO A 212 39.65 33.87 0.87
N VAL A 213 40.58 34.01 -0.08
CA VAL A 213 41.82 33.21 -0.17
C VAL A 213 43.01 34.14 0.06
N THR A 214 43.74 33.91 1.15
CA THR A 214 44.97 34.64 1.52
C THR A 214 46.19 33.73 1.40
N THR A 215 46.69 33.59 0.17
CA THR A 215 47.99 32.95 -0.12
C THR A 215 49.08 34.03 -0.15
N LYS A 216 50.33 33.70 0.22
CA LYS A 216 51.45 34.66 0.22
C LYS A 216 51.69 35.23 -1.19
N GLY A 217 51.23 36.47 -1.41
CA GLY A 217 51.40 37.22 -2.67
C GLY A 217 50.13 37.43 -3.49
N SER A 218 49.06 36.66 -3.28
CA SER A 218 47.84 36.72 -4.11
C SER A 218 46.57 36.80 -3.27
N LYS A 219 45.72 37.80 -3.56
CA LYS A 219 44.37 37.92 -2.99
C LYS A 219 43.36 37.31 -3.96
N GLY A 220 42.53 36.39 -3.47
CA GLY A 220 41.45 35.79 -4.24
C GLY A 220 40.18 35.61 -3.41
N THR A 221 39.10 35.20 -4.06
CA THR A 221 37.88 34.73 -3.41
C THR A 221 37.31 33.54 -4.17
N PHE A 222 36.70 32.60 -3.47
CA PHE A 222 35.85 31.56 -4.05
C PHE A 222 34.46 31.58 -3.42
N SER A 223 33.51 30.93 -4.06
CA SER A 223 32.15 30.75 -3.57
C SER A 223 31.61 29.45 -4.16
N TRP A 224 30.76 28.74 -3.42
CA TRP A 224 30.16 27.49 -3.86
C TRP A 224 28.76 27.29 -3.28
N ALA A 225 27.95 26.50 -3.96
CA ALA A 225 26.64 26.05 -3.52
C ALA A 225 26.34 24.71 -4.20
N VAL A 226 25.50 23.88 -3.57
CA VAL A 226 25.05 22.60 -4.12
C VAL A 226 23.55 22.66 -4.39
N SER A 227 23.16 22.32 -5.62
CA SER A 227 21.77 22.00 -6.00
C SER A 227 21.59 20.48 -6.02
N GLN A 228 20.37 20.00 -5.81
CA GLN A 228 20.05 18.56 -5.83
C GLN A 228 19.25 18.18 -7.08
N GLU A 229 19.57 17.01 -7.66
CA GLU A 229 18.83 16.42 -8.79
C GLU A 229 17.70 15.48 -8.32
N ASN A 230 17.73 15.03 -7.06
CA ASN A 230 16.78 14.05 -6.54
C ASN A 230 15.34 14.59 -6.36
N THR A 231 15.15 15.91 -6.34
CA THR A 231 13.83 16.57 -6.32
C THR A 231 13.22 16.76 -7.72
N LYS A 232 13.91 16.32 -8.78
CA LYS A 232 13.50 16.50 -10.18
C LYS A 232 12.99 15.21 -10.81
N ALA A 233 12.08 15.32 -11.77
CA ALA A 233 11.59 14.15 -12.50
C ALA A 233 12.61 13.71 -13.57
N ARG A 234 13.04 12.44 -13.54
CA ARG A 234 14.00 11.89 -14.52
C ARG A 234 13.29 11.50 -15.83
N ILE A 235 13.70 12.10 -16.94
CA ILE A 235 12.96 12.01 -18.21
C ILE A 235 13.44 10.94 -19.21
N ASN A 236 14.66 10.41 -19.06
CA ASN A 236 15.33 9.59 -20.09
C ASN A 236 15.24 8.06 -19.87
N ILE A 237 14.43 7.59 -18.91
CA ILE A 237 14.44 6.21 -18.39
C ILE A 237 14.17 5.17 -19.50
N GLY A 238 15.11 4.23 -19.65
CA GLY A 238 15.25 3.34 -20.82
C GLY A 238 14.41 2.07 -20.83
N THR A 239 13.44 1.90 -19.92
CA THR A 239 12.64 0.67 -19.83
C THR A 239 11.98 0.28 -21.17
N ASP A 240 12.12 -0.98 -21.57
CA ASP A 240 11.28 -1.59 -22.61
C ASP A 240 9.98 -2.11 -21.98
N ASP A 241 8.90 -1.35 -22.13
CA ASP A 241 7.60 -1.69 -21.53
C ASP A 241 6.97 -2.96 -22.11
N ASN A 242 7.44 -3.45 -23.26
CA ASN A 242 7.00 -4.74 -23.83
C ASN A 242 7.53 -5.95 -23.04
N LYS A 243 8.58 -5.77 -22.22
CA LYS A 243 9.15 -6.84 -21.38
C LYS A 243 8.44 -7.00 -20.03
N ARG A 244 7.40 -6.20 -19.79
CA ARG A 244 6.62 -6.24 -18.54
C ARG A 244 5.61 -7.38 -18.61
N LEU A 245 5.68 -8.30 -17.65
CA LEU A 245 4.92 -9.56 -17.71
C LEU A 245 3.41 -9.36 -17.60
N THR A 246 2.94 -8.29 -16.95
CA THR A 246 1.52 -8.04 -16.69
C THR A 246 1.18 -6.54 -16.61
N LEU A 247 -0.10 -6.20 -16.74
CA LEU A 247 -0.67 -4.90 -16.35
C LEU A 247 -0.41 -4.60 -14.86
N GLU A 248 -0.53 -5.61 -14.01
CA GLU A 248 -0.43 -5.53 -12.56
C GLU A 248 0.99 -5.10 -12.10
N ASP A 249 2.02 -5.43 -12.89
CA ASP A 249 3.38 -4.97 -12.68
C ASP A 249 3.51 -3.46 -12.99
N ARG A 250 2.83 -2.97 -14.05
CA ARG A 250 2.77 -1.54 -14.40
C ARG A 250 2.12 -0.76 -13.25
N MET A 251 0.96 -1.22 -12.77
CA MET A 251 0.21 -0.60 -11.67
C MET A 251 1.00 -0.54 -10.35
N GLN A 252 1.88 -1.51 -10.07
CA GLN A 252 2.75 -1.49 -8.88
C GLN A 252 3.97 -0.59 -9.02
N THR A 253 4.52 -0.48 -10.23
CA THR A 253 5.84 0.12 -10.49
C THR A 253 5.86 0.82 -11.85
N PRO A 254 5.34 2.05 -11.95
CA PRO A 254 5.35 2.81 -13.20
C PRO A 254 6.79 2.95 -13.72
N SER A 255 7.05 2.68 -14.99
CA SER A 255 8.41 2.62 -15.54
C SER A 255 9.12 3.98 -15.51
N ARG A 256 8.42 5.05 -15.91
CA ARG A 256 8.96 6.42 -15.97
C ARG A 256 7.89 7.47 -15.62
N PRO A 257 8.28 8.71 -15.28
CA PRO A 257 7.37 9.88 -15.30
C PRO A 257 6.76 10.09 -16.69
N ASP A 258 5.58 10.71 -16.76
CA ASP A 258 4.91 11.05 -18.02
C ASP A 258 4.83 12.57 -18.22
N LEU A 259 5.34 13.07 -19.35
CA LEU A 259 5.42 14.51 -19.64
C LEU A 259 4.20 15.06 -20.39
N SER A 260 3.12 14.29 -20.57
CA SER A 260 1.95 14.71 -21.37
C SER A 260 1.23 15.93 -20.82
N LEU A 261 1.39 16.21 -19.52
CA LEU A 261 0.81 17.37 -18.82
C LEU A 261 1.84 18.46 -18.48
N SER A 262 3.09 18.34 -18.94
CA SER A 262 4.12 19.36 -18.70
C SER A 262 3.88 20.60 -19.56
N THR A 263 4.05 21.79 -18.99
CA THR A 263 4.02 23.05 -19.76
C THR A 263 5.34 23.34 -20.50
N LEU A 264 6.39 22.56 -20.23
CA LEU A 264 7.77 22.79 -20.68
C LEU A 264 8.27 21.77 -21.71
N MET A 265 7.80 20.52 -21.65
CA MET A 265 8.22 19.43 -22.53
C MET A 265 7.03 18.59 -23.01
N LYS A 266 7.22 17.84 -24.10
CA LYS A 266 6.24 16.88 -24.62
C LYS A 266 6.65 15.45 -24.28
N GLN A 267 5.67 14.56 -24.15
CA GLN A 267 5.90 13.12 -23.92
C GLN A 267 6.31 12.42 -25.23
N PRO A 268 7.50 11.78 -25.28
CA PRO A 268 7.91 10.96 -26.42
C PRO A 268 7.04 9.70 -26.58
N ARG A 269 6.85 9.27 -27.83
CA ARG A 269 5.98 8.15 -28.22
C ARG A 269 6.71 6.82 -28.37
N SER A 270 7.98 6.82 -28.77
CA SER A 270 8.70 5.59 -29.15
C SER A 270 10.20 5.63 -28.85
N GLY A 271 10.92 4.51 -28.99
CA GLY A 271 12.39 4.49 -28.96
C GLY A 271 13.06 4.65 -27.59
N TRP A 272 12.29 4.53 -26.50
CA TRP A 272 12.71 4.72 -25.11
C TRP A 272 14.00 4.00 -24.71
N SER A 273 14.18 2.74 -25.11
CA SER A 273 15.39 1.94 -24.84
C SER A 273 16.69 2.55 -25.37
N SER A 274 16.60 3.48 -26.32
CA SER A 274 17.76 4.21 -26.86
C SER A 274 17.98 5.61 -26.25
N ARG A 275 17.10 6.08 -25.35
CA ARG A 275 17.21 7.44 -24.79
C ARG A 275 18.33 7.64 -23.76
N PRO A 276 18.63 6.70 -22.84
CA PRO A 276 19.73 6.88 -21.89
C PRO A 276 21.10 7.12 -22.55
N SER A 277 21.35 6.50 -23.72
CA SER A 277 22.61 6.65 -24.46
C SER A 277 22.61 7.81 -25.47
N LYS A 278 21.44 8.37 -25.82
CA LYS A 278 21.30 9.57 -26.67
C LYS A 278 21.28 10.89 -25.88
N ILE A 279 20.75 10.86 -24.66
CA ILE A 279 20.49 12.05 -23.83
C ILE A 279 21.15 11.86 -22.47
N SER A 280 22.46 12.15 -22.43
CA SER A 280 23.33 12.11 -21.25
C SER A 280 23.53 13.49 -20.60
N SER A 281 22.90 14.53 -21.14
CA SER A 281 22.79 15.86 -20.54
C SER A 281 21.45 16.48 -20.94
N LEU A 282 20.81 17.21 -20.03
CA LEU A 282 19.46 17.73 -20.26
C LEU A 282 19.39 18.71 -21.46
N SER A 283 20.48 19.42 -21.76
CA SER A 283 20.57 20.28 -22.95
C SER A 283 20.43 19.53 -24.29
N GLN A 284 20.79 18.24 -24.33
CA GLN A 284 20.56 17.38 -25.51
C GLN A 284 19.08 17.02 -25.72
N ALA A 285 18.18 17.25 -24.74
CA ALA A 285 16.74 17.12 -24.96
C ALA A 285 16.23 18.13 -26.01
N THR A 286 16.96 19.23 -26.26
CA THR A 286 16.68 20.15 -27.38
C THR A 286 17.07 19.61 -28.76
N LEU A 287 17.72 18.43 -28.82
CA LEU A 287 18.13 17.74 -30.05
C LEU A 287 17.24 16.53 -30.38
N ASP A 288 16.47 16.01 -29.42
CA ASP A 288 15.43 15.00 -29.67
C ASP A 288 14.09 15.73 -29.93
N PRO A 289 13.59 15.72 -31.19
CA PRO A 289 12.39 16.47 -31.55
C PRO A 289 11.11 15.95 -30.88
N GLU A 290 11.10 14.74 -30.30
CA GLU A 290 9.92 14.22 -29.60
C GLU A 290 9.62 14.99 -28.30
N TYR A 291 10.63 15.51 -27.59
CA TYR A 291 10.42 16.35 -26.39
C TYR A 291 9.99 17.78 -26.73
N GLY A 292 10.28 18.27 -27.93
CA GLY A 292 9.81 19.57 -28.44
C GLY A 292 10.27 20.81 -27.65
N VAL A 293 11.38 20.72 -26.91
CA VAL A 293 11.85 21.78 -26.00
C VAL A 293 12.48 22.95 -26.75
N ALA A 294 11.96 24.15 -26.55
CA ALA A 294 12.55 25.38 -27.08
C ALA A 294 13.77 25.83 -26.24
N ARG A 295 14.83 26.30 -26.90
CA ARG A 295 16.14 26.57 -26.25
C ARG A 295 16.08 27.65 -25.16
N ASP A 296 15.19 28.62 -25.29
CA ASP A 296 14.88 29.67 -24.31
C ASP A 296 14.25 29.11 -23.03
N ARG A 297 13.45 28.04 -23.13
CA ARG A 297 12.80 27.38 -21.99
C ARG A 297 13.68 26.34 -21.29
N MET A 298 14.83 25.99 -21.87
CA MET A 298 15.71 24.94 -21.36
C MET A 298 16.19 25.22 -19.92
N GLY A 299 16.47 26.49 -19.59
CA GLY A 299 16.80 26.90 -18.23
C GLY A 299 15.70 26.53 -17.23
N GLN A 300 14.45 26.91 -17.52
CA GLN A 300 13.29 26.61 -16.65
C GLN A 300 13.11 25.11 -16.43
N ALA A 301 13.15 24.31 -17.51
CA ALA A 301 13.05 22.85 -17.42
C ALA A 301 14.21 22.20 -16.64
N THR A 302 15.37 22.86 -16.51
CA THR A 302 16.52 22.39 -15.71
C THR A 302 16.28 22.47 -14.19
N ARG A 303 15.29 23.24 -13.74
CA ARG A 303 14.83 23.23 -12.34
C ARG A 303 14.01 21.99 -12.01
N ASP A 304 13.13 21.58 -12.92
CA ASP A 304 12.05 20.62 -12.65
C ASP A 304 12.34 19.20 -13.13
N PHE A 305 13.22 19.06 -14.13
CA PHE A 305 13.51 17.79 -14.79
C PHE A 305 15.01 17.49 -14.80
N THR A 306 15.36 16.20 -14.89
CA THR A 306 16.75 15.74 -14.97
C THR A 306 16.93 14.54 -15.90
N VAL A 307 18.17 14.25 -16.25
CA VAL A 307 18.60 13.03 -16.97
C VAL A 307 19.35 12.05 -16.07
N ASP A 308 19.78 12.51 -14.89
CA ASP A 308 20.58 11.75 -13.93
C ASP A 308 19.91 11.76 -12.55
N SER A 309 19.15 10.71 -12.26
CA SER A 309 18.73 10.38 -10.90
C SER A 309 18.85 8.88 -10.66
N TYR A 310 19.66 8.53 -9.66
CA TYR A 310 19.85 7.19 -9.13
C TYR A 310 19.77 7.27 -7.60
N SER A 311 19.00 6.41 -6.97
CA SER A 311 18.89 6.35 -5.50
C SER A 311 19.48 5.04 -4.94
N LEU A 312 20.11 5.15 -3.77
CA LEU A 312 20.63 4.02 -3.00
C LEU A 312 19.50 3.39 -2.17
N LEU A 313 19.65 2.09 -1.87
CA LEU A 313 18.70 1.32 -1.06
C LEU A 313 19.16 1.27 0.41
N THR A 314 19.19 2.44 1.07
CA THR A 314 19.69 2.63 2.44
C THR A 314 18.58 2.85 3.48
N ASP A 315 18.85 2.50 4.75
CA ASP A 315 17.98 2.77 5.91
C ASP A 315 18.25 4.19 6.45
N PRO A 316 17.35 5.17 6.25
CA PRO A 316 17.61 6.58 6.59
C PRO A 316 17.56 6.86 8.10
N VAL A 317 17.16 5.89 8.93
CA VAL A 317 17.03 6.05 10.39
C VAL A 317 18.21 5.38 11.10
N LYS A 318 18.51 4.13 10.74
CA LYS A 318 19.50 3.29 11.44
C LYS A 318 20.82 3.13 10.66
N GLY A 319 20.82 3.45 9.37
CA GLY A 319 21.97 3.38 8.48
C GLY A 319 22.24 1.98 7.95
N GLY A 320 23.10 1.88 6.93
CA GLY A 320 23.29 0.65 6.17
C GLY A 320 22.19 0.43 5.13
N LEU A 321 22.10 -0.80 4.61
CA LEU A 321 21.28 -1.14 3.45
C LEU A 321 19.97 -1.83 3.83
N LYS A 322 18.93 -1.59 3.02
CA LYS A 322 17.61 -2.22 3.18
C LYS A 322 17.64 -3.71 2.82
N VAL A 323 16.77 -4.46 3.47
CA VAL A 323 16.56 -5.91 3.24
C VAL A 323 15.57 -6.12 2.08
N ASP A 324 15.93 -6.97 1.12
CA ASP A 324 15.02 -7.38 0.05
C ASP A 324 14.06 -8.48 0.54
N LEU A 325 12.77 -8.16 0.55
CA LEU A 325 11.70 -9.11 0.88
C LEU A 325 11.43 -10.10 -0.26
N THR A 326 11.77 -9.77 -1.52
CA THR A 326 11.53 -10.66 -2.68
C THR A 326 12.38 -11.93 -2.55
N THR A 327 13.71 -11.76 -2.53
CA THR A 327 14.63 -12.89 -2.29
C THR A 327 14.56 -13.41 -0.85
N GLY A 328 14.12 -12.59 0.10
CA GLY A 328 13.88 -12.98 1.49
C GLY A 328 12.71 -13.96 1.68
N PHE A 329 11.63 -13.82 0.91
CA PHE A 329 10.43 -14.65 1.04
C PHE A 329 10.41 -15.85 0.09
N GLU A 330 11.06 -15.77 -1.08
CA GLU A 330 11.19 -16.91 -2.02
C GLU A 330 12.25 -17.96 -1.62
N MET A 331 13.06 -17.72 -0.58
CA MET A 331 14.04 -18.73 -0.14
C MET A 331 13.36 -20.00 0.43
N PRO A 332 14.03 -21.17 0.42
CA PRO A 332 13.49 -22.40 1.00
C PRO A 332 13.15 -22.26 2.49
N ASP A 333 12.11 -22.99 2.95
CA ASP A 333 11.70 -22.99 4.36
C ASP A 333 12.84 -23.43 5.29
N THR A 334 13.68 -24.35 4.84
CA THR A 334 14.87 -24.86 5.54
C THR A 334 15.95 -23.80 5.77
N ASP A 335 16.02 -22.75 4.95
CA ASP A 335 16.91 -21.61 5.17
C ASP A 335 16.21 -20.49 5.94
N PHE A 336 14.92 -20.25 5.67
CA PHE A 336 14.16 -19.17 6.31
C PHE A 336 14.08 -19.31 7.84
N VAL A 337 14.00 -20.54 8.37
CA VAL A 337 13.92 -20.79 9.83
C VAL A 337 15.25 -20.61 10.58
N LYS A 338 16.40 -20.61 9.87
CA LYS A 338 17.73 -20.50 10.50
C LYS A 338 17.95 -19.09 11.04
N THR A 339 18.49 -18.96 12.24
CA THR A 339 18.83 -17.65 12.85
C THR A 339 20.05 -16.99 12.22
N THR A 340 20.95 -17.78 11.64
CA THR A 340 22.14 -17.33 10.89
C THR A 340 22.39 -18.23 9.69
N TRP A 341 23.09 -17.70 8.69
CA TRP A 341 23.50 -18.42 7.48
C TRP A 341 25.02 -18.42 7.33
N PRO A 342 25.64 -19.56 6.95
CA PRO A 342 27.04 -19.58 6.57
C PRO A 342 27.24 -18.79 5.27
N ASP A 343 28.36 -18.07 5.18
CA ASP A 343 28.67 -17.24 4.04
C ASP A 343 30.20 -17.15 3.84
N ARG A 344 30.64 -16.93 2.60
CA ARG A 344 32.05 -16.76 2.22
C ARG A 344 32.76 -15.63 2.97
N ALA A 345 32.02 -14.66 3.52
CA ALA A 345 32.54 -13.54 4.32
C ALA A 345 32.31 -13.68 5.85
N GLY A 346 31.87 -14.85 6.33
CA GLY A 346 31.52 -15.08 7.75
C GLY A 346 30.01 -15.09 8.02
N SER A 347 29.60 -15.67 9.15
CA SER A 347 28.20 -15.95 9.46
C SER A 347 27.32 -14.69 9.41
N THR A 348 26.25 -14.74 8.61
CA THR A 348 25.32 -13.63 8.38
C THR A 348 24.03 -13.85 9.18
N SER A 349 23.59 -12.86 9.95
CA SER A 349 22.34 -12.93 10.72
C SER A 349 21.11 -12.86 9.82
N ASN A 350 20.10 -13.70 10.09
CA ASN A 350 18.84 -13.69 9.34
C ASN A 350 17.95 -12.53 9.83
N PRO A 351 17.60 -11.55 8.97
CA PRO A 351 16.82 -10.39 9.38
C PRO A 351 15.35 -10.70 9.73
N PHE A 352 14.84 -11.88 9.38
CA PHE A 352 13.45 -12.32 9.57
C PHE A 352 13.26 -13.20 10.81
N ARG A 353 14.35 -13.56 11.48
CA ARG A 353 14.38 -14.38 12.71
C ARG A 353 15.08 -13.58 13.81
N ALA A 354 14.96 -14.02 15.06
CA ALA A 354 15.75 -13.50 16.16
C ALA A 354 15.94 -14.60 17.22
N THR A 355 16.32 -14.21 18.45
CA THR A 355 16.78 -15.13 19.52
C THR A 355 16.36 -14.67 20.92
N THR A 356 15.44 -13.71 21.01
CA THR A 356 15.02 -13.08 22.28
C THR A 356 13.78 -13.76 22.88
N PRO A 357 13.54 -13.66 24.21
CA PRO A 357 12.38 -14.28 24.85
C PRO A 357 11.00 -13.70 24.49
N ARG A 358 10.91 -12.74 23.54
CA ARG A 358 9.66 -12.08 23.11
C ARG A 358 9.13 -12.63 21.78
N GLU A 359 9.53 -13.84 21.42
CA GLU A 359 9.33 -14.41 20.09
C GLU A 359 8.60 -15.76 20.12
N TYR A 360 7.78 -16.00 19.09
CA TYR A 360 7.12 -17.29 18.89
C TYR A 360 8.03 -18.20 18.08
N GLN A 361 8.67 -19.18 18.72
CA GLN A 361 9.48 -20.21 18.05
C GLN A 361 10.58 -19.63 17.12
N GLY A 362 11.19 -18.52 17.52
CA GLY A 362 12.22 -17.78 16.77
C GLY A 362 11.70 -16.96 15.57
N GLN A 363 10.39 -16.83 15.41
CA GLN A 363 9.77 -15.89 14.47
C GLN A 363 9.89 -14.47 15.00
N LYS A 364 10.36 -13.55 14.16
CA LYS A 364 10.54 -12.15 14.52
C LYS A 364 9.25 -11.34 14.29
N PRO A 365 8.69 -10.66 15.31
CA PRO A 365 7.57 -9.76 15.11
C PRO A 365 7.97 -8.46 14.39
N LEU A 366 7.02 -7.81 13.74
CA LEU A 366 7.18 -6.48 13.13
C LEU A 366 7.29 -5.40 14.22
N TYR A 367 6.47 -5.52 15.26
CA TYR A 367 6.45 -4.63 16.42
C TYR A 367 6.23 -5.42 17.72
N LEU A 368 6.72 -4.90 18.85
CA LEU A 368 6.61 -5.59 20.14
C LEU A 368 5.16 -5.69 20.65
N PRO A 369 4.83 -6.74 21.43
CA PRO A 369 3.54 -6.86 22.08
C PRO A 369 3.43 -6.06 23.39
N LEU A 370 2.22 -5.58 23.66
CA LEU A 370 1.83 -4.92 24.91
C LEU A 370 1.63 -5.92 26.07
N VAL A 371 1.23 -7.14 25.75
CA VAL A 371 0.86 -8.20 26.70
C VAL A 371 1.61 -9.49 26.38
N ASN A 372 2.16 -10.17 27.37
CA ASN A 372 2.90 -11.42 27.15
C ASN A 372 1.97 -12.65 27.07
N SER A 373 0.80 -12.59 27.72
CA SER A 373 -0.17 -13.68 27.75
C SER A 373 -0.81 -13.91 26.40
N ALA A 374 -0.76 -15.15 25.89
CA ALA A 374 -1.39 -15.56 24.63
C ALA A 374 -2.84 -15.07 24.51
N GLN A 375 -3.64 -15.47 25.51
CA GLN A 375 -5.04 -15.12 25.65
C GLN A 375 -5.29 -14.25 26.88
N ALA A 376 -6.36 -13.48 26.81
CA ALA A 376 -7.06 -12.97 27.98
C ALA A 376 -8.48 -13.52 28.00
N GLN A 377 -9.09 -13.54 29.18
CA GLN A 377 -10.48 -13.92 29.39
C GLN A 377 -11.25 -12.78 30.05
N VAL A 378 -12.52 -12.70 29.67
CA VAL A 378 -13.52 -11.81 30.28
C VAL A 378 -14.68 -12.66 30.75
N TYR A 379 -15.03 -12.49 32.02
CA TYR A 379 -16.24 -13.08 32.58
C TYR A 379 -17.43 -12.24 32.14
N MET A 380 -18.20 -12.74 31.16
CA MET A 380 -19.41 -12.06 30.68
C MET A 380 -20.61 -12.54 31.50
N ASN A 381 -21.22 -11.64 32.27
CA ASN A 381 -22.32 -11.96 33.17
C ASN A 381 -23.69 -11.63 32.54
N PHE A 382 -24.46 -12.66 32.21
CA PHE A 382 -25.80 -12.60 31.62
C PHE A 382 -26.85 -13.20 32.57
N ASN A 383 -26.83 -12.73 33.82
CA ASN A 383 -27.63 -13.19 34.97
C ASN A 383 -28.96 -13.90 34.61
N PRO A 384 -29.12 -15.21 34.90
CA PRO A 384 -28.27 -16.05 35.75
C PRO A 384 -27.15 -16.82 35.02
N ALA A 385 -27.02 -16.68 33.70
CA ALA A 385 -25.98 -17.36 32.93
C ALA A 385 -24.67 -16.55 32.95
N SER A 386 -23.51 -17.20 32.89
CA SER A 386 -22.22 -16.50 32.79
C SER A 386 -21.21 -17.28 31.96
N VAL A 387 -20.47 -16.60 31.09
CA VAL A 387 -19.54 -17.24 30.15
C VAL A 387 -18.16 -16.60 30.25
N ASN A 388 -17.13 -17.40 30.52
CA ASN A 388 -15.74 -16.98 30.38
C ASN A 388 -15.35 -16.94 28.89
N HIS A 389 -15.44 -15.77 28.29
CA HIS A 389 -15.03 -15.57 26.90
C HIS A 389 -13.52 -15.41 26.81
N LYS A 390 -12.86 -16.18 25.93
CA LYS A 390 -11.39 -16.15 25.74
C LYS A 390 -11.01 -15.50 24.42
N PHE A 391 -10.28 -14.40 24.49
CA PHE A 391 -9.79 -13.63 23.35
C PHE A 391 -8.28 -13.84 23.16
N GLN A 392 -7.80 -13.86 21.93
CA GLN A 392 -6.36 -13.75 21.64
C GLN A 392 -5.94 -12.28 21.79
N VAL A 393 -4.84 -12.01 22.52
CA VAL A 393 -4.44 -10.63 22.86
C VAL A 393 -2.97 -10.30 22.59
N ASN A 394 -2.10 -11.32 22.50
CA ASN A 394 -0.67 -11.18 22.12
C ASN A 394 -0.44 -11.36 20.60
N GLY A 395 -1.46 -11.11 19.78
CA GLY A 395 -1.37 -11.29 18.32
C GLY A 395 -0.57 -10.17 17.62
N VAL A 396 0.76 -10.21 17.68
CA VAL A 396 1.66 -9.32 16.90
C VAL A 396 2.18 -9.99 15.61
N PRO A 397 2.04 -9.34 14.43
CA PRO A 397 2.42 -9.94 13.15
C PRO A 397 3.93 -10.19 13.05
N THR A 398 4.32 -11.24 12.32
CA THR A 398 5.72 -11.62 12.09
C THR A 398 6.10 -11.58 10.61
N PHE A 399 7.40 -11.66 10.31
CA PHE A 399 7.86 -11.82 8.92
C PHE A 399 7.38 -13.14 8.28
N ASP A 400 7.16 -14.20 9.07
CA ASP A 400 6.55 -15.45 8.61
C ASP A 400 5.10 -15.22 8.11
N LEU A 401 4.33 -14.34 8.76
CA LEU A 401 2.99 -13.95 8.30
C LEU A 401 3.03 -13.23 6.95
N LEU A 402 3.92 -12.25 6.81
CA LEU A 402 4.11 -11.51 5.55
C LEU A 402 4.59 -12.44 4.43
N ARG A 403 5.52 -13.36 4.71
CA ARG A 403 5.98 -14.40 3.79
C ARG A 403 4.84 -15.32 3.35
N SER A 404 3.99 -15.74 4.30
CA SER A 404 2.81 -16.55 4.02
C SER A 404 1.77 -15.83 3.16
N HIS A 405 1.59 -14.51 3.32
CA HIS A 405 0.77 -13.69 2.42
C HIS A 405 1.38 -13.58 1.02
N TYR A 406 2.67 -13.22 0.95
CA TYR A 406 3.41 -13.06 -0.30
C TYR A 406 3.41 -14.36 -1.15
N ARG A 407 3.56 -15.53 -0.51
CA ARG A 407 3.57 -16.83 -1.18
C ARG A 407 2.19 -17.38 -1.58
N ILE A 408 1.06 -16.73 -1.25
CA ILE A 408 -0.29 -17.21 -1.64
C ILE A 408 -0.36 -17.50 -3.15
N HIS A 409 0.30 -16.67 -3.97
CA HIS A 409 0.34 -16.82 -5.42
C HIS A 409 0.81 -18.22 -5.92
N ARG A 410 1.63 -18.93 -5.12
CA ARG A 410 2.10 -20.29 -5.41
C ARG A 410 1.03 -21.36 -5.12
N ASN A 411 0.04 -21.10 -4.27
CA ASN A 411 -1.03 -22.05 -3.91
C ASN A 411 -2.36 -21.81 -4.63
N LEU A 412 -2.48 -20.73 -5.40
CA LEU A 412 -3.62 -20.51 -6.30
C LEU A 412 -3.62 -21.56 -7.42
N TYR A 413 -4.80 -22.02 -7.80
CA TYR A 413 -5.04 -23.02 -8.84
C TYR A 413 -6.11 -22.53 -9.82
N GLU A 414 -6.28 -23.20 -10.95
CA GLU A 414 -7.39 -22.91 -11.87
C GLU A 414 -8.55 -23.87 -11.57
N SER A 415 -9.77 -23.33 -11.44
CA SER A 415 -11.00 -24.08 -11.26
C SER A 415 -12.08 -23.52 -12.17
N SER A 416 -12.72 -24.37 -12.97
CA SER A 416 -13.79 -24.01 -13.94
C SER A 416 -13.48 -22.78 -14.82
N GLY A 417 -12.22 -22.59 -15.20
CA GLY A 417 -11.79 -21.50 -16.10
C GLY A 417 -11.46 -20.16 -15.43
N ALA A 418 -11.32 -20.11 -14.11
CA ALA A 418 -10.77 -18.94 -13.40
C ALA A 418 -9.76 -19.35 -12.31
N THR A 419 -8.86 -18.42 -11.99
CA THR A 419 -7.92 -18.58 -10.87
C THR A 419 -8.67 -18.47 -9.55
N THR A 420 -8.55 -19.50 -8.71
CA THR A 420 -9.28 -19.65 -7.45
C THR A 420 -8.31 -19.75 -6.27
N ALA A 421 -8.74 -19.20 -5.13
CA ALA A 421 -8.14 -19.46 -3.82
C ALA A 421 -9.01 -20.45 -3.04
N PHE A 422 -8.39 -21.43 -2.39
CA PHE A 422 -9.11 -22.26 -1.41
C PHE A 422 -9.11 -21.60 -0.04
N GLU A 423 -10.11 -21.91 0.78
CA GLU A 423 -10.18 -21.36 2.13
C GLU A 423 -8.96 -21.70 3.01
N ARG A 424 -8.69 -20.81 3.94
CA ARG A 424 -7.68 -20.91 5.00
C ARG A 424 -8.25 -20.21 6.25
N PRO A 425 -9.19 -20.84 6.97
CA PRO A 425 -9.99 -20.19 8.01
C PRO A 425 -9.15 -19.73 9.22
N TYR A 426 -8.02 -20.38 9.51
CA TYR A 426 -7.19 -20.03 10.66
C TYR A 426 -6.02 -19.12 10.29
N GLY A 427 -6.26 -17.82 10.42
CA GLY A 427 -5.18 -16.84 10.58
C GLY A 427 -4.52 -17.06 11.94
N HIS A 428 -3.27 -17.53 11.96
CA HIS A 428 -2.50 -17.66 13.19
C HIS A 428 -1.50 -16.50 13.29
N ILE A 429 -1.51 -15.83 14.44
CA ILE A 429 -0.48 -14.87 14.82
C ILE A 429 0.26 -15.41 16.04
N ALA A 430 1.59 -15.24 16.02
CA ALA A 430 2.56 -15.62 17.05
C ALA A 430 2.01 -15.52 18.49
N SER A 431 1.99 -16.64 19.21
CA SER A 431 1.39 -16.76 20.56
C SER A 431 2.19 -17.75 21.41
N PRO A 432 2.75 -17.36 22.57
CA PRO A 432 3.64 -18.24 23.36
C PRO A 432 3.03 -19.57 23.81
N GLU A 433 1.70 -19.65 23.94
CA GLU A 433 0.99 -20.82 24.47
C GLU A 433 0.12 -21.48 23.39
N THR A 434 0.27 -22.79 23.22
CA THR A 434 -0.64 -23.63 22.43
C THR A 434 -1.86 -24.00 23.27
N VAL A 435 -2.92 -23.21 23.17
CA VAL A 435 -4.15 -23.46 23.95
C VAL A 435 -4.88 -24.68 23.40
N ALA A 436 -5.10 -25.67 24.28
CA ALA A 436 -5.77 -26.93 23.95
C ALA A 436 -7.17 -26.70 23.36
N GLY A 437 -7.54 -27.56 22.40
CA GLY A 437 -8.82 -27.51 21.73
C GLY A 437 -8.87 -26.58 20.51
N ARG A 438 -7.88 -26.69 19.62
CA ARG A 438 -7.72 -25.78 18.48
C ARG A 438 -7.09 -26.49 17.27
N PRO A 439 -7.71 -26.43 16.07
CA PRO A 439 -7.02 -26.58 14.78
C PRO A 439 -6.41 -25.24 14.32
N PHE A 440 -6.08 -24.33 15.25
CA PHE A 440 -5.42 -23.07 14.92
C PHE A 440 -4.04 -23.36 14.35
N GLY A 441 -3.70 -22.68 13.24
CA GLY A 441 -2.57 -23.06 12.41
C GLY A 441 -1.25 -23.16 13.18
N VAL A 442 -0.60 -24.33 13.09
CA VAL A 442 0.77 -24.58 13.59
C VAL A 442 1.82 -23.69 12.89
N LYS A 443 1.40 -22.99 11.82
CA LYS A 443 2.19 -22.04 11.03
C LYS A 443 1.51 -20.67 11.08
N THR A 444 2.30 -19.63 11.33
CA THR A 444 1.84 -18.23 11.31
C THR A 444 1.48 -17.80 9.88
N GLN A 445 0.27 -17.29 9.68
CA GLN A 445 -0.31 -17.01 8.37
C GLN A 445 -1.54 -16.09 8.49
N PRO A 446 -1.87 -15.25 7.49
CA PRO A 446 -3.15 -14.55 7.45
C PRO A 446 -4.28 -15.49 7.02
N SER A 447 -5.50 -15.20 7.47
CA SER A 447 -6.72 -15.87 7.04
C SER A 447 -7.05 -15.57 5.57
N LEU A 448 -7.77 -16.50 4.92
CA LEU A 448 -8.40 -16.31 3.62
C LEU A 448 -9.67 -17.16 3.60
N ALA A 449 -10.79 -16.63 4.04
CA ALA A 449 -12.07 -17.34 4.06
C ALA A 449 -13.24 -16.34 3.91
N PRO A 450 -14.46 -16.82 3.56
CA PRO A 450 -15.65 -15.97 3.48
C PRO A 450 -16.11 -15.46 4.85
N VAL A 451 -16.82 -14.34 4.87
CA VAL A 451 -17.35 -13.66 6.08
C VAL A 451 -18.86 -13.89 6.19
N LEU A 452 -19.37 -13.98 7.43
CA LEU A 452 -20.81 -14.07 7.69
C LEU A 452 -21.44 -12.68 7.58
N ASP A 453 -22.05 -12.36 6.43
CA ASP A 453 -22.67 -11.05 6.21
C ASP A 453 -23.99 -10.89 6.99
N ARG A 454 -24.89 -11.88 6.97
CA ARG A 454 -26.10 -11.85 7.83
C ARG A 454 -26.80 -13.17 8.06
N MET A 455 -27.64 -13.17 9.09
CA MET A 455 -28.63 -14.21 9.38
C MET A 455 -30.01 -13.56 9.57
N ASN A 456 -31.03 -14.09 8.88
CA ASN A 456 -32.43 -13.71 9.05
C ASN A 456 -33.24 -14.92 9.54
N LEU A 457 -33.94 -14.76 10.66
CA LEU A 457 -34.93 -15.72 11.16
C LEU A 457 -36.33 -15.12 10.98
N PHE A 458 -37.08 -15.66 10.01
CA PHE A 458 -38.50 -15.36 9.90
C PHE A 458 -39.30 -16.18 10.91
N PHE A 459 -40.26 -15.55 11.57
CA PHE A 459 -41.24 -16.21 12.43
C PHE A 459 -42.58 -16.26 11.74
N SER A 460 -43.16 -17.46 11.65
CA SER A 460 -44.54 -17.67 11.25
C SER A 460 -45.29 -18.43 12.33
N ILE A 461 -46.53 -18.05 12.61
CA ILE A 461 -47.42 -18.83 13.47
C ILE A 461 -48.13 -19.89 12.62
N TYR A 462 -48.31 -21.09 13.16
CA TYR A 462 -49.20 -22.09 12.57
C TYR A 462 -49.77 -23.00 13.66
N ALA A 463 -50.82 -23.75 13.34
CA ALA A 463 -51.33 -24.80 14.22
C ALA A 463 -51.15 -26.19 13.59
N LYS A 464 -50.75 -27.16 14.42
CA LYS A 464 -50.79 -28.59 14.08
C LYS A 464 -52.25 -29.06 14.01
N ALA A 465 -52.49 -30.18 13.31
CA ALA A 465 -53.84 -30.71 13.08
C ALA A 465 -54.65 -30.98 14.37
N ASP A 466 -53.95 -31.22 15.49
CA ASP A 466 -54.51 -31.52 16.81
C ASP A 466 -54.80 -30.29 17.69
N GLY A 467 -54.68 -29.07 17.14
CA GLY A 467 -54.89 -27.82 17.88
C GLY A 467 -53.65 -27.26 18.56
N THR A 468 -52.47 -27.90 18.45
CA THR A 468 -51.22 -27.37 19.02
C THR A 468 -50.74 -26.14 18.25
N LEU A 469 -50.58 -25.01 18.95
CA LEU A 469 -49.92 -23.83 18.41
C LEU A 469 -48.40 -24.06 18.30
N GLY A 470 -47.81 -23.66 17.17
CA GLY A 470 -46.37 -23.69 16.95
C GLY A 470 -45.84 -22.41 16.30
N ILE A 471 -44.60 -22.05 16.64
CA ILE A 471 -43.82 -21.08 15.88
C ILE A 471 -42.98 -21.87 14.86
N LEU A 472 -43.11 -21.53 13.59
CA LEU A 472 -42.19 -21.97 12.55
C LEU A 472 -41.10 -20.90 12.38
N MET A 473 -39.84 -21.28 12.61
CA MET A 473 -38.68 -20.46 12.29
C MET A 473 -38.05 -20.90 10.97
N THR A 474 -37.93 -19.97 10.02
CA THR A 474 -37.23 -20.21 8.75
C THR A 474 -35.93 -19.40 8.72
N PRO A 475 -34.75 -20.04 8.82
CA PRO A 475 -33.45 -19.38 8.68
C PRO A 475 -33.06 -19.15 7.22
N PHE A 476 -32.53 -17.95 6.97
CA PHE A 476 -31.71 -17.63 5.80
C PHE A 476 -30.37 -17.11 6.28
N VAL A 477 -29.29 -17.52 5.62
CA VAL A 477 -27.91 -17.15 5.94
C VAL A 477 -27.27 -16.56 4.69
N THR A 478 -26.47 -15.51 4.83
CA THR A 478 -25.78 -14.86 3.71
C THR A 478 -24.30 -14.81 3.99
N ILE A 479 -23.51 -15.34 3.05
CA ILE A 479 -22.05 -15.45 3.13
C ILE A 479 -21.46 -14.58 2.04
N TRP A 480 -20.44 -13.80 2.39
CA TRP A 480 -19.79 -12.86 1.49
C TRP A 480 -18.32 -13.24 1.26
N ASN A 481 -17.90 -13.27 0.00
CA ASN A 481 -16.50 -13.33 -0.39
C ASN A 481 -15.92 -11.91 -0.45
N PRO A 482 -15.04 -11.49 0.48
CA PRO A 482 -14.53 -10.11 0.49
C PRO A 482 -13.35 -9.89 -0.48
N TYR A 483 -12.93 -10.91 -1.24
CA TYR A 483 -11.73 -10.89 -2.08
C TYR A 483 -12.03 -10.64 -3.56
N ASN A 484 -11.05 -10.10 -4.28
CA ASN A 484 -11.07 -9.90 -5.74
C ASN A 484 -10.71 -11.18 -6.53
N ILE A 485 -11.02 -12.37 -6.00
CA ILE A 485 -10.74 -13.68 -6.59
C ILE A 485 -11.86 -14.64 -6.23
N ASP A 486 -12.08 -15.68 -7.03
CA ASP A 486 -12.96 -16.78 -6.67
C ASP A 486 -12.43 -17.47 -5.40
N VAL A 487 -13.33 -17.75 -4.46
CA VAL A 487 -13.02 -18.48 -3.22
C VAL A 487 -13.85 -19.75 -3.17
N GLU A 488 -13.18 -20.88 -2.94
CA GLU A 488 -13.81 -22.18 -2.68
C GLU A 488 -13.64 -22.56 -1.20
N THR A 489 -14.74 -22.98 -0.56
CA THR A 489 -14.82 -23.48 0.83
C THR A 489 -15.51 -24.84 0.84
N GLU A 490 -15.06 -25.75 1.69
CA GLU A 490 -15.66 -27.08 1.85
C GLU A 490 -17.12 -27.02 2.34
N GLY A 491 -17.44 -26.00 3.14
CA GLY A 491 -18.73 -25.87 3.83
C GLY A 491 -18.58 -25.14 5.16
N LEU A 492 -19.67 -24.52 5.61
CA LEU A 492 -19.68 -23.66 6.80
C LEU A 492 -20.82 -24.07 7.74
N VAL A 493 -20.63 -23.88 9.05
CA VAL A 493 -21.67 -24.14 10.06
C VAL A 493 -22.04 -22.83 10.75
N VAL A 494 -23.31 -22.42 10.71
CA VAL A 494 -23.79 -21.19 11.37
C VAL A 494 -24.77 -21.54 12.49
N TYR A 495 -24.66 -20.88 13.64
CA TYR A 495 -25.46 -21.21 14.83
C TYR A 495 -25.70 -20.03 15.80
N PRO A 496 -26.94 -19.85 16.31
CA PRO A 496 -27.22 -18.88 17.36
C PRO A 496 -26.91 -19.42 18.77
N TRP A 497 -26.56 -18.52 19.71
CA TRP A 497 -26.04 -18.85 21.04
C TRP A 497 -26.40 -17.82 22.14
N ILE A 498 -26.20 -18.23 23.40
CA ILE A 498 -26.43 -17.53 24.68
C ILE A 498 -27.89 -17.26 25.05
N ASP A 499 -28.57 -16.28 24.44
CA ASP A 499 -29.99 -16.03 24.72
C ASP A 499 -30.80 -15.73 23.46
N PHE A 500 -32.07 -16.12 23.51
CA PHE A 500 -33.09 -15.83 22.50
C PHE A 500 -34.22 -15.02 23.17
N ALA A 501 -33.88 -13.79 23.56
CA ALA A 501 -34.69 -12.88 24.38
C ALA A 501 -35.89 -12.24 23.66
N VAL A 502 -36.59 -13.00 22.81
CA VAL A 502 -37.88 -12.63 22.22
C VAL A 502 -38.99 -13.05 23.18
N PHE A 503 -39.70 -12.09 23.75
CA PHE A 503 -40.86 -12.30 24.60
C PHE A 503 -42.15 -12.22 23.78
N TRP A 504 -43.13 -13.06 24.10
CA TRP A 504 -44.34 -13.24 23.30
C TRP A 504 -45.59 -13.20 24.19
N ASN A 505 -46.45 -12.20 23.99
CA ASN A 505 -47.70 -12.00 24.74
C ASN A 505 -48.89 -12.50 23.91
N TRP A 506 -49.09 -13.82 23.90
CA TRP A 506 -50.18 -14.47 23.20
C TRP A 506 -51.54 -14.08 23.78
N SER A 507 -52.55 -14.05 22.92
CA SER A 507 -53.94 -13.85 23.28
C SER A 507 -54.83 -14.75 22.42
N VAL A 508 -55.75 -15.48 23.05
CA VAL A 508 -56.73 -16.34 22.38
C VAL A 508 -58.13 -15.94 22.81
N THR A 509 -58.99 -15.61 21.85
CA THR A 509 -60.42 -15.42 22.07
C THR A 509 -61.14 -16.66 21.52
N PRO A 510 -61.70 -17.54 22.36
CA PRO A 510 -62.37 -18.76 21.90
C PRO A 510 -63.62 -18.46 21.06
N ALA A 511 -63.97 -19.33 20.12
CA ALA A 511 -65.16 -19.17 19.26
C ALA A 511 -66.46 -18.97 20.06
N GLU A 512 -66.55 -19.65 21.21
CA GLU A 512 -67.72 -19.74 22.08
C GLU A 512 -67.69 -18.71 23.24
N SER A 513 -66.68 -17.83 23.31
CA SER A 513 -66.50 -16.92 24.47
C SER A 513 -65.88 -15.58 24.11
N SER A 514 -66.48 -14.50 24.62
CA SER A 514 -65.91 -13.14 24.57
C SER A 514 -64.71 -12.93 25.51
N THR A 515 -64.38 -13.90 26.38
CA THR A 515 -63.29 -13.78 27.35
C THR A 515 -61.96 -14.24 26.74
N THR A 516 -61.13 -13.30 26.34
CA THR A 516 -59.76 -13.55 25.87
C THR A 516 -58.87 -14.11 27.00
N GLN A 517 -58.18 -15.21 26.71
CA GLN A 517 -57.14 -15.81 27.55
C GLN A 517 -55.76 -15.36 27.08
N THR A 518 -54.79 -15.20 28.00
CA THR A 518 -53.48 -14.60 27.68
C THR A 518 -52.32 -15.35 28.30
N TRP A 519 -51.21 -15.51 27.56
CA TRP A 519 -49.98 -16.15 28.02
C TRP A 519 -48.76 -15.27 27.70
N ASN A 520 -47.83 -15.14 28.66
CA ASN A 520 -46.53 -14.49 28.48
C ASN A 520 -45.43 -15.55 28.65
N THR A 521 -44.46 -15.58 27.74
CA THR A 521 -43.31 -16.47 27.81
C THR A 521 -42.15 -15.95 26.94
N SER A 522 -40.94 -16.43 27.17
CA SER A 522 -39.73 -16.07 26.40
C SER A 522 -39.35 -17.21 25.45
N LEU A 523 -38.96 -16.86 24.22
CA LEU A 523 -38.65 -17.84 23.18
C LEU A 523 -37.49 -18.76 23.59
N SER A 524 -36.55 -18.25 24.36
CA SER A 524 -35.50 -19.02 25.04
C SER A 524 -36.05 -20.26 25.77
N ARG A 525 -37.18 -20.21 26.48
CA ARG A 525 -37.78 -21.39 27.15
C ARG A 525 -38.24 -22.52 26.21
N PHE A 526 -38.34 -22.26 24.91
CA PHE A 526 -38.66 -23.26 23.87
C PHE A 526 -37.45 -23.70 23.04
N VAL A 527 -36.29 -23.02 23.15
CA VAL A 527 -35.08 -23.36 22.39
C VAL A 527 -33.90 -23.80 23.25
N GLY A 528 -33.85 -23.41 24.54
CA GLY A 528 -32.74 -23.64 25.44
C GLY A 528 -33.00 -24.67 26.55
N GLU A 529 -31.95 -25.32 27.00
CA GLU A 529 -31.98 -26.44 27.96
C GLU A 529 -32.32 -26.07 29.43
N GLY A 530 -32.48 -24.77 29.70
CA GLY A 530 -32.95 -24.23 30.97
C GLY A 530 -31.85 -24.08 32.02
N TYR A 531 -31.11 -22.97 32.03
CA TYR A 531 -30.05 -22.66 33.00
C TYR A 531 -30.56 -21.93 34.24
N GLN A 532 -30.23 -22.43 35.45
CA GLN A 532 -30.54 -21.83 36.76
C GLN A 532 -31.99 -21.29 36.94
N GLY A 533 -33.02 -21.98 36.42
CA GLY A 533 -34.42 -21.54 36.52
C GLY A 533 -34.96 -20.74 35.32
N HIS A 534 -34.07 -20.32 34.41
CA HIS A 534 -34.38 -19.48 33.25
C HIS A 534 -34.19 -20.29 31.95
N GLY A 535 -34.90 -19.96 30.87
CA GLY A 535 -34.87 -20.71 29.60
C GLY A 535 -33.57 -20.64 28.78
N ARG A 536 -32.44 -20.26 29.38
CA ARG A 536 -31.17 -20.10 28.65
C ARG A 536 -30.49 -21.43 28.34
N SER A 537 -29.54 -21.37 27.41
CA SER A 537 -28.64 -22.48 27.10
C SER A 537 -27.19 -21.99 27.14
N SER A 538 -26.28 -22.79 27.67
CA SER A 538 -24.85 -22.57 27.52
C SER A 538 -24.32 -23.15 26.20
N ARG A 539 -25.19 -23.84 25.44
CA ARG A 539 -24.89 -24.50 24.16
C ARG A 539 -25.52 -23.75 22.98
N PRO A 540 -25.01 -23.93 21.75
CA PRO A 540 -25.70 -23.53 20.53
C PRO A 540 -27.12 -24.09 20.50
N TYR A 541 -28.11 -23.32 20.03
CA TYR A 541 -29.51 -23.77 20.01
C TYR A 541 -29.79 -24.79 18.90
N PHE A 542 -29.24 -24.54 17.71
CA PHE A 542 -29.32 -25.40 16.53
C PHE A 542 -28.18 -25.05 15.56
N TYR A 543 -27.86 -25.98 14.67
CA TYR A 543 -26.77 -25.85 13.70
C TYR A 543 -27.31 -25.78 12.28
N LEU A 544 -26.75 -24.89 11.47
CA LEU A 544 -27.07 -24.72 10.05
C LEU A 544 -25.85 -25.11 9.21
N HIS A 545 -25.89 -26.28 8.57
CA HIS A 545 -24.79 -26.79 7.73
C HIS A 545 -24.96 -26.29 6.29
N LEU A 546 -24.19 -25.27 5.92
CA LEU A 546 -24.14 -24.75 4.56
C LEU A 546 -23.24 -25.66 3.72
N THR A 547 -23.82 -26.32 2.71
CA THR A 547 -23.10 -27.17 1.75
C THR A 547 -23.59 -26.92 0.32
N GLN A 548 -22.70 -27.03 -0.66
CA GLN A 548 -23.05 -26.87 -2.08
C GLN A 548 -24.11 -27.90 -2.53
N SER A 549 -24.05 -29.10 -1.95
CA SER A 549 -24.86 -30.27 -2.34
C SER A 549 -26.12 -30.48 -1.49
N ALA A 550 -26.48 -29.55 -0.60
CA ALA A 550 -27.71 -29.57 0.21
C ALA A 550 -27.86 -30.78 1.17
N ASN A 551 -26.82 -31.59 1.36
CA ASN A 551 -26.92 -32.96 1.90
C ASN A 551 -25.83 -33.31 2.94
N GLY A 552 -25.17 -32.30 3.52
CA GLY A 552 -24.11 -32.48 4.51
C GLY A 552 -22.77 -32.94 3.92
N ARG A 553 -22.64 -33.12 2.60
CA ARG A 553 -21.36 -33.44 1.95
C ARG A 553 -20.61 -32.17 1.56
N VAL A 554 -19.33 -32.14 1.90
CA VAL A 554 -18.36 -31.05 1.63
C VAL A 554 -17.75 -31.09 0.22
N ASN A 555 -18.33 -31.86 -0.70
CA ASN A 555 -17.86 -32.05 -2.07
C ASN A 555 -19.07 -32.14 -3.03
N PRO A 556 -19.13 -31.35 -4.12
CA PRO A 556 -18.26 -30.22 -4.46
C PRO A 556 -18.18 -29.15 -3.35
N PRO A 557 -17.07 -28.37 -3.29
CA PRO A 557 -16.99 -27.20 -2.42
C PRO A 557 -18.02 -26.14 -2.85
N ILE A 558 -18.39 -25.27 -1.91
CA ILE A 558 -19.10 -24.02 -2.22
C ILE A 558 -18.12 -23.08 -2.91
N ARG A 559 -18.51 -22.53 -4.04
CA ARG A 559 -17.75 -21.51 -4.77
C ARG A 559 -18.45 -20.16 -4.69
N LEU A 560 -17.67 -19.12 -4.41
CA LEU A 560 -18.11 -17.73 -4.39
C LEU A 560 -17.26 -16.93 -5.39
N ALA A 561 -17.91 -16.28 -6.35
CA ALA A 561 -17.28 -15.39 -7.32
C ALA A 561 -16.68 -14.13 -6.63
N PRO A 562 -15.86 -13.31 -7.31
CA PRO A 562 -15.19 -12.16 -6.69
C PRO A 562 -16.20 -11.18 -6.09
N GLY A 563 -16.07 -10.90 -4.80
CA GLY A 563 -17.01 -10.03 -4.09
C GLY A 563 -18.40 -10.60 -3.80
N GLU A 564 -18.72 -11.85 -4.18
CA GLU A 564 -20.10 -12.36 -4.17
C GLU A 564 -20.74 -12.41 -2.77
N VAL A 565 -21.97 -11.90 -2.67
CA VAL A 565 -22.82 -11.94 -1.46
C VAL A 565 -23.91 -13.01 -1.64
N ARG A 566 -23.57 -14.28 -1.38
CA ARG A 566 -24.40 -15.47 -1.71
C ARG A 566 -25.41 -15.79 -0.60
N VAL A 567 -26.67 -16.02 -0.99
CA VAL A 567 -27.76 -16.40 -0.08
C VAL A 567 -27.90 -17.92 0.02
N PHE A 568 -28.09 -18.40 1.24
CA PHE A 568 -28.40 -19.78 1.58
C PHE A 568 -29.79 -19.88 2.22
N CYS A 569 -30.53 -20.90 1.81
CA CYS A 569 -31.83 -21.27 2.37
C CYS A 569 -31.80 -22.72 2.90
N LEU A 570 -32.89 -23.18 3.50
CA LEU A 570 -33.02 -24.59 3.88
C LEU A 570 -32.96 -25.50 2.66
N ALA A 571 -32.30 -26.65 2.80
CA ALA A 571 -32.28 -27.72 1.82
C ALA A 571 -33.60 -28.51 1.82
N ASP A 572 -34.12 -28.79 3.01
CA ASP A 572 -35.39 -29.47 3.23
C ASP A 572 -36.44 -28.46 3.72
N THR A 573 -37.61 -28.47 3.08
CA THR A 573 -38.75 -27.61 3.42
C THR A 573 -39.86 -28.36 4.17
N THR A 574 -39.58 -29.54 4.72
CA THR A 574 -40.42 -30.14 5.77
C THR A 574 -40.44 -29.27 7.04
N ARG A 575 -41.30 -29.63 7.99
CA ARG A 575 -41.42 -28.98 9.30
C ARG A 575 -41.01 -29.99 10.37
N ARG A 576 -39.92 -29.70 11.09
CA ARG A 576 -39.36 -30.60 12.11
C ARG A 576 -39.38 -29.93 13.48
N ASP A 577 -39.98 -30.58 14.47
CA ASP A 577 -39.91 -30.15 15.87
C ASP A 577 -38.43 -30.02 16.32
N LEU A 578 -38.10 -28.95 17.05
CA LEU A 578 -36.81 -28.81 17.71
C LEU A 578 -36.73 -29.74 18.92
N GLU A 579 -35.89 -30.76 18.85
CA GLU A 579 -35.51 -31.57 20.01
C GLU A 579 -34.49 -30.81 20.86
N VAL A 580 -34.97 -29.92 21.75
CA VAL A 580 -34.11 -29.04 22.59
C VAL A 580 -33.03 -29.80 23.37
N LEU A 581 -33.31 -31.03 23.78
CA LEU A 581 -32.42 -31.92 24.54
C LEU A 581 -31.85 -33.07 23.70
N GLY A 582 -32.04 -33.01 22.37
CA GLY A 582 -31.48 -33.95 21.40
C GLY A 582 -29.99 -33.71 21.14
N SER A 583 -29.32 -34.68 20.52
CA SER A 583 -27.90 -34.54 20.17
C SER A 583 -27.70 -33.49 19.08
N ALA A 584 -26.47 -32.99 18.94
CA ALA A 584 -26.11 -32.01 17.92
C ALA A 584 -26.70 -32.32 16.54
N GLN A 585 -26.67 -33.60 16.12
CA GLN A 585 -27.18 -34.05 14.83
C GLN A 585 -28.70 -33.92 14.69
N THR A 586 -29.51 -34.16 15.73
CA THR A 586 -30.97 -33.93 15.67
C THR A 586 -31.31 -32.43 15.75
N ARG A 587 -30.35 -31.62 16.21
CA ARG A 587 -30.38 -30.15 16.22
C ARG A 587 -29.67 -29.52 15.01
N THR A 588 -29.28 -30.30 13.99
CA THR A 588 -28.71 -29.82 12.71
C THR A 588 -29.76 -29.74 11.61
N TRP A 589 -29.79 -28.63 10.87
CA TRP A 589 -30.51 -28.45 9.61
C TRP A 589 -29.52 -28.26 8.46
N GLN A 590 -29.82 -28.85 7.30
CA GLN A 590 -29.03 -28.70 6.08
C GLN A 590 -29.48 -27.44 5.32
N MET A 591 -28.50 -26.67 4.82
CA MET A 591 -28.72 -25.50 3.98
C MET A 591 -28.02 -25.65 2.63
N LYS A 592 -28.61 -25.00 1.62
CA LYS A 592 -28.10 -24.95 0.24
C LYS A 592 -28.00 -23.51 -0.25
N PRO A 593 -27.15 -23.21 -1.25
CA PRO A 593 -27.27 -21.97 -2.01
C PRO A 593 -28.68 -21.86 -2.61
N VAL A 594 -29.25 -20.66 -2.59
CA VAL A 594 -30.48 -20.37 -3.36
C VAL A 594 -30.16 -20.46 -4.86
N ALA A 595 -30.97 -21.22 -5.60
CA ALA A 595 -30.86 -21.36 -7.07
C ALA A 595 -31.98 -20.65 -7.85
N GLY A 596 -33.00 -20.13 -7.15
CA GLY A 596 -34.12 -19.40 -7.76
C GLY A 596 -35.12 -18.85 -6.72
N PRO A 597 -36.02 -17.91 -7.09
CA PRO A 597 -37.00 -17.33 -6.16
C PRO A 597 -37.99 -18.36 -5.57
N SER A 598 -38.15 -19.50 -6.25
CA SER A 598 -38.90 -20.66 -5.76
C SER A 598 -38.31 -21.24 -4.48
N ASP A 599 -36.99 -21.23 -4.31
CA ASP A 599 -36.32 -21.78 -3.11
C ASP A 599 -36.61 -20.93 -1.86
N ILE A 600 -36.58 -19.61 -2.02
CA ILE A 600 -36.95 -18.66 -0.95
C ILE A 600 -38.42 -18.88 -0.56
N THR A 601 -39.31 -18.94 -1.55
CA THR A 601 -40.77 -19.12 -1.36
C THR A 601 -41.13 -20.49 -0.78
N ALA A 602 -40.38 -21.55 -1.12
CA ALA A 602 -40.57 -22.89 -0.57
C ALA A 602 -40.05 -22.97 0.87
N SER A 603 -38.88 -22.37 1.15
CA SER A 603 -38.26 -22.37 2.49
C SER A 603 -39.18 -21.76 3.55
N THR A 604 -39.91 -20.68 3.25
CA THR A 604 -40.86 -20.05 4.20
C THR A 604 -42.05 -20.94 4.58
N LYS A 605 -42.25 -22.09 3.93
CA LYS A 605 -43.29 -23.07 4.28
C LYS A 605 -42.79 -24.17 5.23
N GLY A 606 -41.48 -24.23 5.48
CA GLY A 606 -40.78 -25.25 6.25
C GLY A 606 -39.77 -24.68 7.26
N GLY A 607 -39.05 -25.59 7.92
CA GLY A 607 -38.00 -25.26 8.89
C GLY A 607 -38.27 -25.76 10.32
N ILE A 608 -37.78 -24.99 11.28
CA ILE A 608 -37.68 -25.38 12.69
C ILE A 608 -39.01 -25.09 13.38
N VAL A 609 -39.69 -26.13 13.86
CA VAL A 609 -40.93 -25.99 14.63
C VAL A 609 -40.61 -25.92 16.12
N LEU A 610 -41.09 -24.86 16.76
CA LEU A 610 -41.15 -24.75 18.20
C LEU A 610 -42.59 -25.03 18.62
N ASP A 611 -42.77 -26.15 19.33
CA ASP A 611 -44.05 -26.59 19.86
C ASP A 611 -44.34 -25.82 21.16
N MET A 612 -45.38 -24.98 21.17
CA MET A 612 -45.64 -24.07 22.30
C MET A 612 -46.14 -24.79 23.57
N THR A 613 -46.37 -26.11 23.51
CA THR A 613 -46.62 -26.95 24.69
C THR A 613 -45.34 -27.54 25.31
N LYS A 614 -44.22 -27.57 24.55
CA LYS A 614 -42.94 -28.16 24.96
C LYS A 614 -41.93 -27.06 25.35
N SER A 615 -41.93 -26.65 26.61
CA SER A 615 -40.97 -25.67 27.16
C SER A 615 -40.41 -26.13 28.51
N ILE A 616 -39.24 -25.59 28.88
CA ILE A 616 -38.51 -25.97 30.09
C ILE A 616 -38.76 -24.93 31.21
N GLY A 617 -39.30 -25.41 32.33
CA GLY A 617 -39.82 -24.58 33.43
C GLY A 617 -41.35 -24.44 33.38
N GLY A 618 -41.97 -24.33 34.55
CA GLY A 618 -43.41 -24.59 34.72
C GLY A 618 -44.39 -23.47 34.36
N THR A 619 -45.66 -23.89 34.27
CA THR A 619 -46.95 -23.16 34.36
C THR A 619 -47.25 -21.95 33.46
N SER A 620 -46.27 -21.31 32.83
CA SER A 620 -46.45 -20.10 32.00
C SER A 620 -46.55 -20.36 30.49
N ASN A 621 -46.49 -21.63 30.08
CA ASN A 621 -46.50 -22.05 28.68
C ASN A 621 -47.91 -22.02 28.06
N PHE A 622 -47.97 -21.95 26.72
CA PHE A 622 -49.23 -22.02 25.98
C PHE A 622 -49.80 -23.45 26.06
N ASN A 623 -50.71 -23.65 27.00
CA ASN A 623 -51.32 -24.95 27.31
C ASN A 623 -52.71 -25.15 26.68
N TYR A 624 -53.16 -24.20 25.85
CA TYR A 624 -54.43 -24.27 25.14
C TYR A 624 -54.32 -25.09 23.84
N LYS A 625 -55.36 -25.86 23.51
CA LYS A 625 -55.51 -26.53 22.21
C LYS A 625 -56.57 -25.77 21.42
N LEU A 626 -56.16 -25.17 20.30
CA LEU A 626 -57.02 -24.37 19.44
C LEU A 626 -58.08 -25.24 18.73
N LYS A 627 -59.30 -24.70 18.61
CA LYS A 627 -60.46 -25.27 17.94
C LYS A 627 -60.89 -24.41 16.75
N THR A 628 -61.69 -24.97 15.85
CA THR A 628 -62.34 -24.22 14.76
C THR A 628 -63.10 -23.01 15.27
N GLY A 629 -62.90 -21.86 14.62
CA GLY A 629 -63.43 -20.56 15.01
C GLY A 629 -62.62 -19.79 16.08
N ASP A 630 -61.75 -20.44 16.85
CA ASP A 630 -60.93 -19.75 17.85
C ASP A 630 -59.99 -18.74 17.17
N ARG A 631 -59.75 -17.60 17.80
CA ARG A 631 -58.90 -16.53 17.27
C ARG A 631 -57.65 -16.35 18.10
N VAL A 632 -56.48 -16.34 17.47
CA VAL A 632 -55.18 -16.11 18.13
C VAL A 632 -54.48 -14.87 17.58
N ASN A 633 -53.90 -14.07 18.47
CA ASN A 633 -53.03 -12.94 18.15
C ASN A 633 -51.90 -12.82 19.20
N ALA A 634 -51.02 -11.84 19.04
CA ALA A 634 -50.23 -11.32 20.15
C ALA A 634 -50.36 -9.80 20.22
N ASN A 635 -50.66 -9.28 21.41
CA ASN A 635 -50.77 -7.85 21.66
C ASN A 635 -49.38 -7.19 21.68
N THR A 636 -48.34 -7.96 22.00
CA THR A 636 -46.93 -7.54 21.88
C THR A 636 -46.04 -8.77 21.71
N VAL A 637 -45.13 -8.70 20.74
CA VAL A 637 -43.92 -9.50 20.66
C VAL A 637 -42.76 -8.54 20.75
N SER A 638 -41.76 -8.80 21.61
CA SER A 638 -40.68 -7.83 21.89
C SER A 638 -39.33 -8.51 22.11
N PHE A 639 -38.26 -7.92 21.61
CA PHE A 639 -36.89 -8.41 21.74
C PHE A 639 -36.11 -7.55 22.74
N ASP A 640 -35.67 -8.14 23.85
CA ASP A 640 -34.85 -7.44 24.85
C ASP A 640 -33.36 -7.52 24.50
N ARG A 641 -32.91 -6.55 23.69
CA ARG A 641 -31.48 -6.29 23.39
C ARG A 641 -30.75 -5.47 24.45
N GLY A 642 -31.45 -5.01 25.49
CA GLY A 642 -30.89 -4.11 26.51
C GLY A 642 -30.27 -4.88 27.68
N THR A 643 -30.96 -5.94 28.12
CA THR A 643 -30.51 -6.82 29.20
C THR A 643 -29.72 -8.02 28.67
N TYR A 644 -29.99 -8.47 27.43
CA TYR A 644 -29.50 -9.75 26.91
C TYR A 644 -28.91 -9.64 25.50
N TYR A 645 -27.87 -10.43 25.24
CA TYR A 645 -27.15 -10.44 23.97
C TYR A 645 -27.52 -11.71 23.18
N TYR A 646 -28.06 -11.52 21.98
CA TYR A 646 -28.23 -12.58 20.99
C TYR A 646 -26.93 -12.69 20.18
N ILE A 647 -26.34 -13.87 20.14
CA ILE A 647 -25.08 -14.13 19.41
C ILE A 647 -25.35 -15.06 18.24
N VAL A 648 -24.77 -14.76 17.07
CA VAL A 648 -24.66 -15.70 15.94
C VAL A 648 -23.19 -15.99 15.69
N ASN A 649 -22.85 -17.25 15.48
CA ASN A 649 -21.48 -17.70 15.21
C ASN A 649 -21.42 -18.41 13.86
N MET A 650 -20.23 -18.43 13.26
CA MET A 650 -19.87 -19.30 12.13
C MET A 650 -18.71 -20.21 12.52
N ALA A 651 -18.61 -21.40 11.94
CA ALA A 651 -17.51 -22.36 12.05
C ALA A 651 -17.26 -23.06 10.70
N ASP A 652 -16.18 -23.84 10.62
CA ASP A 652 -15.64 -24.43 9.40
C ASP A 652 -16.16 -25.86 9.09
N SER A 653 -15.72 -26.41 7.96
CA SER A 653 -16.11 -27.75 7.50
C SER A 653 -15.63 -28.89 8.39
N TYR A 654 -14.62 -28.66 9.24
CA TYR A 654 -14.16 -29.66 10.22
C TYR A 654 -15.31 -30.11 11.12
N GLN A 655 -16.24 -29.20 11.47
CA GLN A 655 -17.42 -29.53 12.29
C GLN A 655 -18.42 -30.41 11.54
N ILE A 656 -18.60 -30.17 10.23
CA ILE A 656 -19.44 -31.01 9.35
C ILE A 656 -18.89 -32.43 9.29
N ARG A 657 -17.55 -32.57 9.29
CA ARG A 657 -16.84 -33.85 9.26
C ARG A 657 -16.78 -34.58 10.62
N ASN A 658 -16.71 -33.83 11.74
CA ASN A 658 -16.42 -34.37 13.08
C ASN A 658 -17.42 -33.92 14.17
N PRO A 659 -18.74 -34.15 14.03
CA PRO A 659 -19.78 -33.65 14.95
C PRO A 659 -19.83 -34.44 16.29
N GLY A 660 -18.73 -34.40 17.03
CA GLY A 660 -18.52 -35.05 18.34
C GLY A 660 -17.11 -34.87 18.91
N VAL A 661 -16.24 -34.13 18.20
CA VAL A 661 -14.86 -33.83 18.58
C VAL A 661 -14.73 -32.33 18.95
N GLU A 662 -15.52 -31.92 19.93
CA GLU A 662 -15.53 -30.52 20.41
C GLU A 662 -15.09 -30.41 21.89
N LEU A 663 -15.04 -29.19 22.45
CA LEU A 663 -14.00 -28.85 23.44
C LEU A 663 -14.40 -28.02 24.67
N MET A 664 -15.68 -27.79 24.93
CA MET A 664 -16.16 -27.30 26.24
C MET A 664 -17.27 -28.24 26.74
N VAL A 665 -16.93 -29.14 27.67
CA VAL A 665 -17.89 -30.03 28.33
C VAL A 665 -18.56 -29.28 29.47
N GLU A 666 -19.89 -29.12 29.40
CA GLU A 666 -20.73 -28.80 30.54
C GLU A 666 -21.84 -29.85 30.63
N ASP A 667 -21.63 -30.88 31.44
CA ASP A 667 -22.67 -31.77 31.92
C ASP A 667 -23.36 -31.19 33.15
N ARG A 668 -24.65 -31.52 33.33
CA ARG A 668 -25.41 -31.10 34.51
C ARG A 668 -26.36 -32.20 34.97
N PRO A 669 -26.28 -32.68 36.22
CA PRO A 669 -27.30 -33.57 36.78
C PRO A 669 -28.66 -32.88 36.82
N GLY A 670 -29.74 -33.65 36.66
CA GLY A 670 -31.12 -33.13 36.75
C GLY A 670 -31.39 -32.48 38.12
N SER A 671 -32.14 -31.38 38.13
CA SER A 671 -32.41 -30.61 39.34
C SER A 671 -33.76 -29.90 39.25
N GLY A 672 -34.64 -30.11 40.23
CA GLY A 672 -36.00 -29.57 40.23
C GLY A 672 -36.79 -30.01 38.99
N SER A 673 -37.29 -29.04 38.22
CA SER A 673 -38.01 -29.28 36.94
C SER A 673 -37.09 -29.38 35.72
N PHE A 674 -35.76 -29.32 35.90
CA PHE A 674 -34.79 -29.37 34.81
C PHE A 674 -34.21 -30.78 34.66
N PRO A 675 -34.32 -31.41 33.47
CA PRO A 675 -33.76 -32.73 33.22
C PRO A 675 -32.23 -32.72 33.24
N THR A 676 -31.65 -33.91 33.42
CA THR A 676 -30.21 -34.15 33.26
C THR A 676 -29.76 -33.73 31.88
N LEU A 677 -28.70 -32.94 31.83
CA LEU A 677 -28.09 -32.46 30.60
C LEU A 677 -26.84 -33.32 30.32
N PRO A 678 -26.89 -34.25 29.35
CA PRO A 678 -25.74 -35.10 29.02
C PRO A 678 -24.62 -34.26 28.42
N ALA A 679 -23.36 -34.60 28.69
CA ALA A 679 -22.17 -33.92 28.16
C ALA A 679 -22.21 -33.79 26.63
N GLU A 680 -22.53 -32.60 26.15
CA GLU A 680 -22.29 -32.16 24.78
C GLU A 680 -21.21 -31.10 24.86
N LYS A 681 -20.43 -31.01 23.79
CA LYS A 681 -19.19 -30.25 23.78
C LYS A 681 -19.39 -29.06 22.85
N ASN A 682 -19.16 -27.82 23.32
CA ASN A 682 -19.47 -26.67 22.45
C ASN A 682 -18.45 -26.47 21.31
N LEU A 683 -18.99 -26.02 20.17
CA LEU A 683 -18.24 -25.58 18.98
C LEU A 683 -17.28 -24.42 19.28
N TYR A 684 -16.13 -24.41 18.58
CA TYR A 684 -15.27 -23.23 18.46
C TYR A 684 -15.65 -22.43 17.21
N PHE A 685 -15.85 -21.12 17.34
CA PHE A 685 -16.29 -20.24 16.25
C PHE A 685 -15.13 -19.66 15.42
N TYR A 686 -15.30 -19.66 14.10
CA TYR A 686 -14.51 -18.92 13.11
C TYR A 686 -14.87 -17.43 13.08
N ASP A 687 -16.14 -17.06 13.27
CA ASP A 687 -16.63 -15.67 13.34
C ASP A 687 -17.77 -15.57 14.37
N GLN A 688 -17.94 -14.40 15.00
CA GLN A 688 -18.93 -14.14 16.04
C GLN A 688 -19.55 -12.74 15.96
N ILE A 689 -20.86 -12.74 15.73
CA ILE A 689 -21.74 -11.58 15.70
C ILE A 689 -22.46 -11.42 17.04
N HIS A 690 -22.41 -10.22 17.62
CA HIS A 690 -23.23 -9.83 18.77
C HIS A 690 -24.37 -8.92 18.32
N SER A 691 -25.53 -9.00 18.99
CA SER A 691 -26.69 -8.15 18.71
C SER A 691 -26.43 -6.69 19.08
N GLY A 692 -26.00 -5.88 18.11
CA GLY A 692 -25.86 -4.44 18.24
C GLY A 692 -27.20 -3.70 18.11
N VAL A 693 -27.36 -2.60 18.85
CA VAL A 693 -28.54 -1.72 18.77
C VAL A 693 -28.68 -1.14 17.35
N SER A 694 -29.90 -1.18 16.83
CA SER A 694 -30.27 -0.52 15.57
C SER A 694 -30.35 0.99 15.73
N TYR A 695 -29.47 1.71 15.02
CA TYR A 695 -29.44 3.18 15.09
C TYR A 695 -30.58 3.78 14.23
N GLY A 696 -31.37 4.68 14.82
CA GLY A 696 -32.46 5.38 14.13
C GLY A 696 -33.71 4.55 13.80
N LYS A 697 -33.81 3.27 14.19
CA LYS A 697 -34.99 2.42 13.92
C LYS A 697 -35.66 1.97 15.22
N ALA A 698 -36.89 2.42 15.45
CA ALA A 698 -37.75 1.95 16.54
C ALA A 698 -38.31 0.54 16.23
N ARG A 699 -37.43 -0.47 16.22
CA ARG A 699 -37.71 -1.85 15.79
C ARG A 699 -37.17 -2.86 16.81
N ASP A 700 -37.91 -2.97 17.91
CA ASP A 700 -37.74 -3.96 19.00
C ASP A 700 -39.05 -4.60 19.46
N SER A 701 -40.20 -4.13 19.01
CA SER A 701 -41.48 -4.77 19.29
C SER A 701 -42.50 -4.57 18.16
N PHE A 702 -43.48 -5.48 18.10
CA PHE A 702 -44.61 -5.41 17.19
C PHE A 702 -45.84 -6.13 17.76
N SER A 703 -46.98 -5.93 17.11
CA SER A 703 -48.15 -6.79 17.22
C SER A 703 -48.50 -7.33 15.82
N TYR A 704 -49.32 -8.38 15.75
CA TYR A 704 -49.80 -8.94 14.49
C TYR A 704 -51.31 -9.20 14.57
N PRO A 705 -52.03 -9.19 13.43
CA PRO A 705 -53.49 -9.29 13.41
C PRO A 705 -54.01 -10.62 13.97
N SER A 706 -55.27 -10.61 14.38
CA SER A 706 -55.96 -11.80 14.88
C SER A 706 -56.31 -12.76 13.74
N PHE A 707 -55.69 -13.93 13.72
CA PHE A 707 -55.97 -15.01 12.77
C PHE A 707 -56.90 -16.06 13.43
N THR A 708 -57.76 -16.72 12.66
CA THR A 708 -58.50 -17.88 13.16
C THR A 708 -57.64 -19.15 13.17
N PHE A 709 -58.00 -20.14 13.99
CA PHE A 709 -57.39 -21.48 13.92
C PHE A 709 -57.41 -22.03 12.50
N ASP A 710 -58.54 -21.93 11.81
CA ASP A 710 -58.75 -22.49 10.47
C ASP A 710 -57.92 -21.75 9.39
N GLU A 711 -57.52 -20.50 9.63
CA GLU A 711 -56.54 -19.79 8.78
C GLU A 711 -55.10 -20.28 8.99
N ILE A 712 -54.74 -20.71 10.20
CA ILE A 712 -53.35 -21.07 10.58
C ILE A 712 -53.11 -22.59 10.65
N LYS A 713 -54.18 -23.40 10.63
CA LYS A 713 -54.13 -24.86 10.65
C LYS A 713 -53.37 -25.35 9.42
N GLU A 714 -52.23 -26.01 9.67
CA GLU A 714 -51.29 -26.53 8.67
C GLU A 714 -50.70 -25.47 7.70
N THR A 715 -51.11 -24.20 7.81
CA THR A 715 -50.83 -23.11 6.88
C THR A 715 -50.13 -21.96 7.64
N PRO A 716 -48.79 -21.89 7.63
CA PRO A 716 -48.07 -20.86 8.38
C PRO A 716 -48.37 -19.45 7.87
N LYS A 717 -48.63 -18.54 8.82
CA LYS A 717 -48.77 -17.10 8.57
C LYS A 717 -47.55 -16.39 9.14
N MET A 718 -46.80 -15.71 8.29
CA MET A 718 -45.66 -14.90 8.70
C MET A 718 -46.13 -13.76 9.62
N VAL A 719 -45.37 -13.47 10.68
CA VAL A 719 -45.70 -12.42 11.67
C VAL A 719 -44.53 -11.48 11.96
N GLY A 720 -43.29 -11.91 11.74
CA GLY A 720 -42.11 -11.05 11.95
C GLY A 720 -40.79 -11.67 11.51
N SER A 721 -39.71 -10.91 11.70
CA SER A 721 -38.32 -11.29 11.37
C SER A 721 -37.36 -10.74 12.43
N LEU A 722 -36.38 -11.56 12.80
CA LEU A 722 -35.15 -11.14 13.50
C LEU A 722 -34.00 -11.19 12.49
N LEU A 723 -33.56 -10.02 12.06
CA LEU A 723 -32.47 -9.84 11.08
C LEU A 723 -31.24 -9.31 11.81
N THR A 724 -30.17 -10.11 11.85
CA THR A 724 -28.86 -9.73 12.36
C THR A 724 -27.87 -9.68 11.20
N TYR A 725 -27.34 -8.49 10.88
CA TYR A 725 -26.68 -8.22 9.61
C TYR A 725 -25.51 -7.25 9.73
N HIS A 726 -24.56 -7.33 8.82
CA HIS A 726 -23.44 -6.39 8.74
C HIS A 726 -23.95 -5.00 8.35
N ARG A 727 -23.56 -3.98 9.12
CA ARG A 727 -23.90 -2.58 8.86
C ARG A 727 -23.40 -2.12 7.49
N VAL A 728 -24.05 -1.09 6.98
CA VAL A 728 -23.84 -0.48 5.66
C VAL A 728 -23.71 1.03 5.82
N ALA A 729 -23.15 1.75 4.83
CA ALA A 729 -22.90 3.18 5.02
C ALA A 729 -24.16 4.00 5.38
N GLN A 730 -25.31 3.70 4.76
CA GLN A 730 -26.60 4.30 5.10
C GLN A 730 -27.16 3.95 6.50
N SER A 731 -26.52 3.06 7.27
CA SER A 731 -26.89 2.79 8.67
C SER A 731 -26.28 3.78 9.66
N SER A 732 -25.39 4.66 9.20
CA SER A 732 -24.77 5.73 9.99
C SER A 732 -25.10 7.12 9.43
N THR A 733 -25.03 8.16 10.26
CA THR A 733 -25.18 9.57 9.85
C THR A 733 -23.85 10.21 9.43
N LEU A 734 -22.81 9.41 9.20
CA LEU A 734 -21.43 9.86 8.95
C LEU A 734 -20.98 9.52 7.51
N PRO A 735 -19.87 10.09 7.03
CA PRO A 735 -19.46 9.96 5.64
C PRO A 735 -19.20 8.50 5.21
N LEU A 736 -19.41 8.24 3.91
CA LEU A 736 -19.33 6.92 3.26
C LEU A 736 -18.04 6.11 3.53
N SER A 737 -16.97 6.78 3.97
CA SER A 737 -15.67 6.22 4.30
C SER A 737 -15.60 5.47 5.62
N ASP A 738 -16.47 5.76 6.59
CA ASP A 738 -16.31 5.28 7.98
C ASP A 738 -16.29 3.75 8.07
N LEU A 739 -17.25 3.08 7.42
CA LEU A 739 -17.53 1.66 7.63
C LEU A 739 -16.53 0.71 6.95
N MET A 740 -15.79 1.18 5.94
CA MET A 740 -14.79 0.37 5.25
C MET A 740 -13.42 0.37 5.93
N PHE A 741 -13.14 1.39 6.76
CA PHE A 741 -11.77 1.75 7.14
C PHE A 741 -11.53 1.79 8.65
N THR A 742 -12.56 2.09 9.46
CA THR A 742 -12.43 2.12 10.93
C THR A 742 -12.17 0.74 11.54
N THR A 743 -12.81 -0.31 11.04
CA THR A 743 -12.68 -1.68 11.57
C THR A 743 -12.63 -2.72 10.45
N ASN A 744 -11.83 -3.77 10.63
CA ASN A 744 -11.57 -4.79 9.62
C ASN A 744 -12.65 -5.91 9.62
N PRO A 745 -13.48 -6.05 8.57
CA PRO A 745 -14.61 -7.00 8.54
C PRO A 745 -14.21 -8.48 8.43
N ARG A 746 -12.91 -8.79 8.41
CA ARG A 746 -12.39 -10.17 8.54
C ARG A 746 -12.12 -10.57 10.00
N GLN A 747 -12.33 -9.66 10.97
CA GLN A 747 -11.99 -9.90 12.37
C GLN A 747 -13.14 -10.58 13.13
N PRO A 748 -12.91 -11.74 13.76
CA PRO A 748 -13.97 -12.70 14.10
C PRO A 748 -14.69 -12.45 15.44
N ALA A 749 -14.53 -11.26 16.03
CA ALA A 749 -14.89 -11.03 17.44
C ALA A 749 -15.20 -9.55 17.78
N VAL A 750 -15.68 -8.75 16.82
CA VAL A 750 -15.91 -7.30 17.05
C VAL A 750 -17.16 -7.06 17.91
N ASN A 751 -16.95 -7.03 19.23
CA ASN A 751 -18.00 -7.01 20.23
C ASN A 751 -18.16 -5.64 20.91
N ALA A 752 -19.42 -5.20 21.07
CA ALA A 752 -19.80 -4.03 21.85
C ALA A 752 -19.42 -4.15 23.34
N TYR A 753 -19.53 -5.36 23.92
CA TYR A 753 -19.24 -5.65 25.33
C TYR A 753 -17.79 -5.32 25.74
N LEU A 754 -16.82 -5.55 24.84
CA LEU A 754 -15.41 -5.20 25.10
C LEU A 754 -15.10 -3.73 24.83
N SER A 755 -15.79 -3.11 23.88
CA SER A 755 -15.44 -1.78 23.38
C SER A 755 -16.15 -0.64 24.12
N GLY A 756 -17.43 -0.82 24.50
CA GLY A 756 -18.27 0.19 25.16
C GLY A 756 -18.62 1.42 24.35
N ALA A 757 -17.94 1.62 23.23
CA ALA A 757 -18.13 2.76 22.38
C ALA A 757 -19.49 2.66 21.68
N GLN A 758 -20.41 3.54 22.07
CA GLN A 758 -21.65 3.83 21.35
C GLN A 758 -21.36 4.59 20.04
N PHE A 759 -20.41 4.09 19.25
CA PHE A 759 -20.10 4.64 17.93
C PHE A 759 -21.32 4.52 17.02
N GLN A 760 -21.65 5.60 16.32
CA GLN A 760 -22.55 5.54 15.15
C GLN A 760 -22.01 4.59 14.05
N THR A 761 -20.75 4.17 14.17
CA THR A 761 -19.97 3.38 13.21
C THR A 761 -19.49 2.02 13.77
N GLY A 762 -19.91 1.61 14.97
CA GLY A 762 -19.56 0.29 15.53
C GLY A 762 -20.66 -0.33 16.42
N PRO A 763 -20.67 -1.66 16.64
CA PRO A 763 -19.80 -2.68 16.00
C PRO A 763 -20.18 -2.92 14.52
N HIS A 764 -19.52 -3.89 13.87
CA HIS A 764 -19.81 -4.29 12.48
C HIS A 764 -21.26 -4.67 12.23
N TYR A 765 -21.97 -5.17 13.24
CA TYR A 765 -23.24 -5.85 13.08
C TYR A 765 -24.38 -5.15 13.83
N GLU A 766 -25.58 -5.25 13.26
CA GLU A 766 -26.81 -4.64 13.76
C GLU A 766 -27.93 -5.68 13.80
N THR A 767 -28.74 -5.67 14.86
CA THR A 767 -29.94 -6.51 14.95
C THR A 767 -31.19 -5.65 14.84
N VAL A 768 -32.14 -6.06 13.99
CA VAL A 768 -33.45 -5.46 13.80
C VAL A 768 -34.52 -6.53 14.02
N PHE A 769 -35.49 -6.25 14.89
CA PHE A 769 -36.64 -7.11 15.14
C PHE A 769 -37.91 -6.39 14.69
N GLN A 770 -38.65 -6.98 13.74
CA GLN A 770 -39.71 -6.28 13.01
C GLN A 770 -40.92 -7.19 12.73
N GLY A 771 -42.11 -6.61 12.84
CA GLY A 771 -43.38 -7.28 12.54
C GLY A 771 -43.87 -7.02 11.11
N GLY A 772 -44.64 -7.96 10.57
CA GLY A 772 -45.21 -7.89 9.22
C GLY A 772 -45.84 -9.22 8.80
N THR A 773 -46.71 -9.20 7.80
CA THR A 773 -47.46 -10.40 7.38
C THR A 773 -47.13 -10.86 5.95
N SER A 774 -46.12 -10.25 5.34
CA SER A 774 -45.68 -10.57 3.98
C SER A 774 -44.16 -10.62 3.86
N LEU A 775 -43.66 -11.48 2.97
CA LEU A 775 -42.24 -11.58 2.68
C LEU A 775 -41.67 -10.23 2.21
N ALA A 776 -42.40 -9.47 1.39
CA ALA A 776 -41.96 -8.15 0.89
C ALA A 776 -41.74 -7.09 1.99
N GLN A 777 -42.39 -7.21 3.16
CA GLN A 777 -42.17 -6.30 4.29
C GLN A 777 -41.03 -6.73 5.21
N LEU A 778 -40.72 -8.03 5.24
CA LEU A 778 -39.83 -8.65 6.24
C LEU A 778 -38.51 -9.17 5.67
N ALA A 779 -38.42 -9.31 4.35
CA ALA A 779 -37.28 -9.92 3.69
C ALA A 779 -36.04 -9.03 3.64
N MET A 780 -34.90 -9.70 3.54
CA MET A 780 -33.72 -9.18 2.89
C MET A 780 -34.02 -9.00 1.39
N GLU A 781 -33.70 -7.83 0.84
CA GLU A 781 -33.71 -7.62 -0.60
C GLU A 781 -32.63 -8.47 -1.28
N THR A 782 -32.98 -9.11 -2.39
CA THR A 782 -32.13 -10.03 -3.16
C THR A 782 -32.21 -9.71 -4.66
N THR A 783 -31.28 -10.25 -5.45
CA THR A 783 -31.38 -10.21 -6.91
C THR A 783 -32.70 -10.83 -7.39
N PHE A 784 -33.13 -10.52 -8.63
CA PHE A 784 -34.34 -11.14 -9.20
C PHE A 784 -34.28 -12.68 -9.24
N THR A 785 -33.08 -13.27 -9.22
CA THR A 785 -32.87 -14.72 -9.11
C THR A 785 -32.92 -15.25 -7.67
N GLY A 786 -32.91 -14.40 -6.65
CA GLY A 786 -32.85 -14.75 -5.23
C GLY A 786 -31.47 -15.24 -4.73
N GLU A 787 -30.55 -15.55 -5.64
CA GLU A 787 -29.24 -16.16 -5.33
C GLU A 787 -28.33 -15.29 -4.48
N LYS A 788 -28.44 -13.96 -4.61
CA LYS A 788 -27.53 -12.98 -4.00
C LYS A 788 -28.30 -11.91 -3.26
N ALA A 789 -27.74 -11.45 -2.14
CA ALA A 789 -28.19 -10.24 -1.46
C ALA A 789 -27.43 -9.02 -1.99
N PHE A 790 -27.73 -7.85 -1.43
CA PHE A 790 -26.94 -6.63 -1.63
C PHE A 790 -26.18 -6.28 -0.35
N TYR A 791 -25.06 -5.56 -0.46
CA TYR A 791 -24.24 -5.10 0.66
C TYR A 791 -23.47 -3.80 0.29
N GLY A 792 -22.78 -3.19 1.25
CA GLY A 792 -21.90 -2.02 1.06
C GLY A 792 -22.59 -0.67 1.30
N PRO A 793 -23.01 0.08 0.25
CA PRO A 793 -23.68 1.36 0.41
C PRO A 793 -24.98 1.25 1.22
N SER A 794 -25.77 0.22 0.91
CA SER A 794 -27.04 -0.10 1.55
C SER A 794 -27.30 -1.61 1.50
N GLN A 795 -28.37 -2.04 2.18
CA GLN A 795 -28.88 -3.41 2.10
C GLN A 795 -30.02 -3.59 1.07
N SER A 796 -30.23 -2.62 0.17
CA SER A 796 -31.32 -2.60 -0.81
C SER A 796 -30.84 -2.78 -2.26
N ALA A 797 -31.73 -3.25 -3.13
CA ALA A 797 -31.50 -3.38 -4.57
C ALA A 797 -31.29 -2.03 -5.28
N ALA A 798 -31.77 -0.93 -4.67
CA ALA A 798 -31.69 0.41 -5.24
C ALA A 798 -30.29 1.03 -5.19
N THR A 799 -29.47 0.69 -4.19
CA THR A 799 -28.14 1.30 -3.99
C THR A 799 -27.05 0.35 -3.51
N GLY A 800 -27.37 -0.87 -3.07
CA GLY A 800 -26.38 -1.86 -2.62
C GLY A 800 -25.70 -2.61 -3.78
N ARG A 801 -24.68 -3.41 -3.46
CA ARG A 801 -23.90 -4.22 -4.41
C ARG A 801 -24.01 -5.71 -4.07
N SER A 802 -24.32 -6.56 -5.05
CA SER A 802 -24.38 -8.03 -4.91
C SER A 802 -23.04 -8.74 -5.19
N ASN A 803 -22.10 -8.01 -5.78
CA ASN A 803 -20.70 -8.37 -5.93
C ASN A 803 -19.85 -7.17 -5.51
N LEU A 804 -19.08 -7.31 -4.43
CA LEU A 804 -18.31 -6.24 -3.79
C LEU A 804 -17.03 -6.80 -3.15
N ALA A 805 -15.89 -6.62 -3.82
CA ALA A 805 -14.57 -7.02 -3.29
C ALA A 805 -13.90 -5.85 -2.56
N PHE A 806 -13.27 -6.11 -1.41
CA PHE A 806 -12.49 -5.11 -0.66
C PHE A 806 -11.00 -5.44 -0.61
N PHE A 807 -10.63 -6.73 -0.59
CA PHE A 807 -9.26 -7.18 -0.39
C PHE A 807 -8.66 -7.85 -1.63
N GLU A 808 -7.40 -7.56 -1.89
CA GLU A 808 -6.64 -8.22 -2.97
C GLU A 808 -5.91 -9.47 -2.48
N VAL A 809 -5.95 -10.54 -3.28
CA VAL A 809 -5.07 -11.71 -3.10
C VAL A 809 -3.91 -11.65 -4.10
N PRO A 810 -2.63 -11.75 -3.68
CA PRO A 810 -1.51 -11.77 -4.61
C PRO A 810 -1.58 -12.96 -5.58
N ARG A 811 -1.73 -12.68 -6.88
CA ARG A 811 -1.69 -13.70 -7.95
C ARG A 811 -0.32 -13.83 -8.64
N THR A 812 0.58 -12.89 -8.37
CA THR A 812 2.01 -12.85 -8.77
C THR A 812 2.84 -12.27 -7.60
N PRO A 813 4.17 -12.47 -7.57
CA PRO A 813 5.00 -11.89 -6.52
C PRO A 813 4.92 -10.35 -6.49
N PRO A 814 4.65 -9.72 -5.33
CA PRO A 814 4.69 -8.27 -5.12
C PRO A 814 5.97 -7.54 -5.58
N LEU A 815 5.80 -6.29 -6.04
CA LEU A 815 6.89 -5.40 -6.47
C LEU A 815 7.06 -4.13 -5.63
N SER A 816 6.16 -3.84 -4.68
CA SER A 816 6.21 -2.67 -3.81
C SER A 816 5.61 -2.96 -2.43
N LEU A 817 5.99 -2.20 -1.39
CA LEU A 817 5.48 -2.43 -0.03
C LEU A 817 3.96 -2.18 0.08
N GLY A 818 3.41 -1.23 -0.70
CA GLY A 818 1.98 -0.96 -0.77
C GLY A 818 1.14 -2.15 -1.29
N ALA A 819 1.75 -3.10 -1.99
CA ALA A 819 1.08 -4.35 -2.36
C ALA A 819 0.69 -5.23 -1.16
N LEU A 820 1.30 -5.01 0.02
CA LEU A 820 0.95 -5.70 1.27
C LEU A 820 -0.27 -5.08 1.98
N GLN A 821 -0.88 -4.00 1.46
CA GLN A 821 -2.01 -3.32 2.11
C GLN A 821 -3.25 -4.20 2.31
N HIS A 822 -3.34 -5.36 1.66
CA HIS A 822 -4.47 -6.30 1.80
C HIS A 822 -4.18 -7.47 2.75
N CYS A 823 -2.95 -7.58 3.23
CA CYS A 823 -2.53 -8.57 4.21
C CYS A 823 -3.23 -8.34 5.54
N ASP A 824 -3.91 -9.35 6.09
CA ASP A 824 -4.43 -9.25 7.46
C ASP A 824 -3.31 -9.53 8.46
N ILE A 825 -2.72 -8.46 9.00
CA ILE A 825 -1.61 -8.52 9.96
C ILE A 825 -2.11 -8.52 11.42
N THR A 826 -3.41 -8.70 11.66
CA THR A 826 -4.04 -8.50 12.97
C THR A 826 -4.91 -9.67 13.40
N ALA A 827 -4.86 -10.00 14.70
CA ALA A 827 -5.74 -10.99 15.34
C ALA A 827 -6.55 -10.36 16.48
N THR A 828 -6.75 -9.05 16.42
CA THR A 828 -7.48 -8.25 17.40
C THR A 828 -8.57 -7.48 16.66
N PRO A 829 -9.84 -7.53 17.11
CA PRO A 829 -10.95 -6.87 16.42
C PRO A 829 -10.94 -5.34 16.54
N PHE A 830 -9.93 -4.76 17.18
CA PHE A 830 -9.81 -3.33 17.47
C PHE A 830 -8.90 -2.62 16.47
N THR A 831 -8.81 -3.12 15.23
CA THR A 831 -7.89 -2.64 14.20
C THR A 831 -8.60 -2.33 12.89
N CYS A 832 -8.11 -1.29 12.21
CA CYS A 832 -8.56 -0.84 10.90
C CYS A 832 -8.34 -1.87 9.80
N ALA A 833 -9.09 -1.73 8.71
CA ALA A 833 -8.81 -2.45 7.47
C ALA A 833 -7.61 -1.83 6.75
N SER A 834 -6.84 -2.66 6.05
CA SER A 834 -5.73 -2.27 5.18
C SER A 834 -4.59 -1.51 5.84
N GLN A 835 -3.96 -2.15 6.82
CA GLN A 835 -3.00 -1.56 7.75
C GLN A 835 -1.68 -1.10 7.08
N ILE A 836 -1.07 -1.90 6.19
CA ILE A 836 0.23 -1.54 5.58
C ILE A 836 0.04 -0.51 4.46
N GLY A 837 0.86 0.54 4.45
CA GLY A 837 0.86 1.58 3.42
C GLY A 837 -0.22 2.65 3.57
N ASN A 838 -1.12 2.51 4.55
CA ASN A 838 -2.11 3.51 4.93
C ASN A 838 -1.76 4.13 6.30
N SER A 839 -2.49 5.16 6.70
CA SER A 839 -2.22 5.95 7.93
C SER A 839 -3.45 6.05 8.84
N TRP A 840 -4.31 5.03 8.84
CA TRP A 840 -5.48 4.99 9.72
C TRP A 840 -5.14 4.35 11.06
N ALA A 841 -5.21 5.15 12.12
CA ALA A 841 -5.20 4.65 13.48
C ALA A 841 -6.50 3.88 13.78
N SER A 842 -6.47 3.03 14.82
CA SER A 842 -7.67 2.39 15.35
C SER A 842 -8.65 3.44 15.93
N PRO A 843 -9.97 3.33 15.69
CA PRO A 843 -10.98 4.19 16.32
C PRO A 843 -11.02 4.03 17.86
N TYR A 844 -10.43 2.96 18.39
CA TYR A 844 -10.34 2.71 19.84
C TYR A 844 -9.11 3.38 20.50
N LEU A 845 -8.34 4.15 19.74
CA LEU A 845 -7.22 4.99 20.19
C LEU A 845 -7.56 6.48 20.08
N SER A 846 -6.88 7.30 20.89
CA SER A 846 -6.84 8.75 20.68
C SER A 846 -5.94 9.07 19.49
N ALA A 847 -6.26 10.11 18.71
CA ALA A 847 -5.44 10.62 17.62
C ALA A 847 -4.02 11.09 18.03
N SER A 848 -3.71 11.10 19.33
CA SER A 848 -2.40 11.40 19.90
C SER A 848 -1.61 10.16 20.38
N SER A 849 -2.08 8.94 20.10
CA SER A 849 -1.71 7.74 20.83
C SER A 849 -1.50 6.51 19.93
N VAL A 850 -0.31 5.91 19.99
CA VAL A 850 0.08 4.76 19.13
C VAL A 850 -0.31 3.40 19.73
N SER A 851 -0.47 3.33 21.06
CA SER A 851 -0.84 2.09 21.77
C SER A 851 -1.72 2.38 23.00
N LYS A 852 -2.54 1.41 23.39
CA LYS A 852 -3.37 1.43 24.61
C LYS A 852 -3.56 0.01 25.14
N LEU A 853 -3.40 -0.17 26.45
CA LEU A 853 -3.80 -1.39 27.14
C LEU A 853 -5.22 -1.21 27.71
N VAL A 854 -6.08 -2.22 27.54
CA VAL A 854 -7.44 -2.27 28.08
C VAL A 854 -7.54 -3.41 29.08
N THR A 855 -7.73 -3.08 30.37
CA THR A 855 -7.69 -4.03 31.49
C THR A 855 -9.06 -4.35 32.09
N SER A 856 -10.09 -3.58 31.74
CA SER A 856 -11.49 -3.85 32.11
C SER A 856 -12.42 -3.61 30.93
N THR A 857 -13.61 -4.21 30.97
CA THR A 857 -14.73 -3.85 30.11
C THR A 857 -15.30 -2.49 30.55
N PRO A 858 -16.18 -1.87 29.74
CA PRO A 858 -16.90 -0.64 30.10
C PRO A 858 -17.86 -0.84 31.28
N ASN A 859 -18.33 -2.07 31.46
CA ASN A 859 -19.19 -2.48 32.57
C ASN A 859 -18.40 -2.77 33.87
N GLY A 860 -17.06 -2.77 33.79
CA GLY A 860 -16.16 -2.98 34.93
C GLY A 860 -15.60 -4.40 35.08
N ASP A 861 -15.97 -5.35 34.21
CA ASP A 861 -15.45 -6.73 34.27
C ASP A 861 -13.95 -6.76 33.97
N ALA A 862 -13.17 -7.53 34.74
CA ALA A 862 -11.73 -7.61 34.55
C ALA A 862 -11.35 -8.43 33.29
N ILE A 863 -10.43 -7.89 32.48
CA ILE A 863 -9.80 -8.57 31.34
C ILE A 863 -8.49 -9.20 31.82
N SER A 864 -8.52 -10.49 32.16
CA SER A 864 -7.45 -11.19 32.90
C SER A 864 -6.70 -12.22 32.03
N PRO A 865 -5.42 -12.54 32.29
CA PRO A 865 -4.54 -11.98 33.32
C PRO A 865 -3.79 -10.71 32.88
N GLY A 866 -3.69 -10.43 31.58
CA GLY A 866 -2.83 -9.36 31.04
C GLY A 866 -3.56 -8.17 30.41
N GLY A 867 -4.88 -8.17 30.33
CA GLY A 867 -5.62 -7.20 29.51
C GLY A 867 -5.53 -7.46 28.00
N LEU A 868 -5.94 -6.47 27.23
CA LEU A 868 -6.07 -6.47 25.77
C LEU A 868 -5.27 -5.31 25.17
N GLY A 869 -4.37 -5.61 24.21
CA GLY A 869 -3.62 -4.59 23.49
C GLY A 869 -4.37 -4.02 22.28
N VAL A 870 -4.49 -2.69 22.23
CA VAL A 870 -4.94 -1.93 21.05
C VAL A 870 -3.74 -1.15 20.49
N TYR A 871 -3.56 -1.22 19.16
CA TYR A 871 -2.39 -0.72 18.45
C TYR A 871 -2.80 0.16 17.27
N ASP A 872 -2.03 1.19 16.97
CA ASP A 872 -1.96 1.76 15.62
C ASP A 872 -1.09 0.83 14.77
N SER A 873 -1.69 -0.29 14.33
CA SER A 873 -1.03 -1.28 13.48
C SER A 873 -0.54 -0.68 12.16
N SER A 874 -1.18 0.38 11.67
CA SER A 874 -0.75 1.08 10.45
C SER A 874 0.57 1.80 10.67
N TYR A 875 0.65 2.62 11.72
CA TYR A 875 1.88 3.32 12.08
C TYR A 875 3.04 2.35 12.36
N LEU A 876 2.80 1.36 13.23
CA LEU A 876 3.85 0.43 13.67
C LEU A 876 4.33 -0.50 12.55
N ALA A 877 3.44 -0.95 11.64
CA ALA A 877 3.85 -1.76 10.50
C ALA A 877 4.60 -0.92 9.44
N ASN A 878 4.21 0.35 9.24
CA ASN A 878 4.92 1.23 8.31
C ASN A 878 6.34 1.56 8.83
N GLU A 879 6.49 1.91 10.11
CA GLU A 879 7.80 2.16 10.74
C GLU A 879 8.69 0.91 10.72
N ALA A 880 8.13 -0.28 10.91
CA ALA A 880 8.88 -1.54 10.85
C ALA A 880 9.40 -1.89 9.44
N LEU A 881 8.69 -1.45 8.37
CA LEU A 881 8.92 -1.92 7.00
C LEU A 881 9.54 -0.86 6.06
N PHE A 882 9.01 0.37 6.00
CA PHE A 882 9.32 1.30 4.90
C PHE A 882 10.76 1.80 4.93
N ASP A 883 11.33 2.07 6.09
CA ASP A 883 12.73 2.49 6.22
C ASP A 883 13.71 1.33 6.00
N ARG A 884 13.28 0.09 6.28
CA ARG A 884 14.19 -1.05 6.49
C ARG A 884 14.16 -2.11 5.39
N CYS A 885 13.09 -2.15 4.61
CA CYS A 885 12.80 -3.21 3.65
C CYS A 885 12.43 -2.64 2.27
N PHE A 886 12.57 -3.47 1.24
CA PHE A 886 12.10 -3.18 -0.12
C PHE A 886 11.74 -4.47 -0.87
N PHE A 887 11.18 -4.34 -2.07
CA PHE A 887 11.07 -5.43 -3.04
C PHE A 887 11.94 -5.10 -4.27
N SER A 888 12.96 -5.92 -4.51
CA SER A 888 13.80 -5.89 -5.71
C SER A 888 13.04 -6.27 -6.98
N GLY A 889 11.98 -7.08 -6.87
CA GLY A 889 11.33 -7.69 -8.04
C GLY A 889 12.17 -8.80 -8.69
N ALA A 890 13.29 -9.19 -8.07
CA ALA A 890 13.95 -10.46 -8.36
C ALA A 890 13.12 -11.58 -7.71
N ALA A 891 12.32 -12.25 -8.54
CA ALA A 891 11.52 -13.41 -8.21
C ALA A 891 11.70 -14.47 -9.32
N PRO A 892 11.37 -15.75 -9.07
CA PRO A 892 11.35 -16.75 -10.13
C PRO A 892 10.32 -16.41 -11.21
N VAL A 893 10.52 -16.95 -12.42
CA VAL A 893 9.50 -16.88 -13.47
C VAL A 893 8.60 -18.09 -13.35
N PHE A 894 7.30 -17.87 -13.21
CA PHE A 894 6.30 -18.94 -13.05
C PHE A 894 5.55 -19.22 -14.35
N GLY A 895 5.16 -20.47 -14.54
CA GLY A 895 4.35 -20.93 -15.66
C GLY A 895 2.84 -20.88 -15.37
N ALA A 896 2.08 -21.73 -16.08
CA ALA A 896 0.66 -21.91 -15.81
C ALA A 896 0.42 -22.56 -14.44
N ARG A 897 -0.70 -22.21 -13.81
CA ARG A 897 -1.22 -22.89 -12.62
C ARG A 897 -1.83 -24.24 -13.01
N ARG A 898 -1.85 -25.17 -12.06
CA ARG A 898 -2.52 -26.47 -12.19
C ARG A 898 -4.03 -26.28 -12.13
N THR A 899 -4.75 -27.04 -12.95
CA THR A 899 -6.19 -27.25 -12.76
C THR A 899 -6.38 -28.19 -11.57
N ASN A 900 -7.24 -27.84 -10.61
CA ASN A 900 -7.48 -28.66 -9.42
C ASN A 900 -8.93 -28.48 -8.91
N THR A 901 -9.43 -29.45 -8.13
CA THR A 901 -10.69 -29.33 -7.39
C THR A 901 -10.39 -28.82 -5.99
N GLY A 902 -11.09 -27.79 -5.53
CA GLY A 902 -10.84 -27.17 -4.23
C GLY A 902 -10.83 -28.17 -3.06
N SER A 903 -9.73 -28.17 -2.31
CA SER A 903 -9.56 -28.90 -1.05
C SER A 903 -8.41 -28.29 -0.23
N PRO A 904 -8.34 -28.50 1.10
CA PRO A 904 -7.27 -27.96 1.95
C PRO A 904 -5.84 -28.32 1.49
N ALA A 905 -5.68 -29.44 0.77
CA ALA A 905 -4.40 -29.94 0.27
C ALA A 905 -3.69 -28.99 -0.73
N VAL A 906 -4.37 -28.00 -1.31
CA VAL A 906 -3.70 -26.99 -2.17
C VAL A 906 -2.68 -26.15 -1.41
N TRP A 907 -2.78 -26.09 -0.08
CA TRP A 907 -1.82 -25.41 0.80
C TRP A 907 -0.59 -26.26 1.17
N GLU A 908 -0.59 -27.55 0.85
CA GLU A 908 0.51 -28.49 1.18
C GLU A 908 1.61 -28.52 0.12
N SER A 909 1.31 -28.08 -1.12
CA SER A 909 2.28 -28.03 -2.22
C SER A 909 1.99 -26.88 -3.18
N ASP A 910 3.02 -26.38 -3.85
CA ASP A 910 2.87 -25.33 -4.88
C ASP A 910 2.00 -25.85 -6.05
N GLN A 911 0.96 -25.10 -6.39
CA GLN A 911 0.00 -25.34 -7.48
C GLN A 911 0.42 -24.67 -8.80
N ILE A 912 1.63 -24.12 -8.88
CA ILE A 912 2.21 -23.46 -10.06
C ILE A 912 3.61 -24.03 -10.34
N SER A 913 4.05 -24.05 -11.60
CA SER A 913 5.40 -24.48 -11.97
C SER A 913 6.38 -23.31 -12.05
N GLU A 914 7.64 -23.54 -11.66
CA GLU A 914 8.74 -22.59 -11.82
C GLU A 914 9.42 -22.86 -13.19
N GLN A 915 9.46 -21.86 -14.08
CA GLN A 915 10.04 -21.94 -15.43
C GLN A 915 11.50 -21.49 -15.49
N LYS A 916 11.88 -20.51 -14.66
CA LYS A 916 13.27 -20.06 -14.48
C LYS A 916 13.52 -19.83 -13.01
N SER A 917 14.62 -20.37 -12.48
CA SER A 917 14.95 -20.17 -11.08
C SER A 917 15.36 -18.72 -10.79
N MET A 918 15.23 -18.33 -9.52
CA MET A 918 15.77 -17.07 -9.00
C MET A 918 17.24 -16.83 -9.40
N ASN A 919 18.04 -17.90 -9.48
CA ASN A 919 19.46 -17.83 -9.80
C ASN A 919 19.69 -17.48 -11.28
N GLU A 920 18.90 -18.04 -12.19
CA GLU A 920 18.95 -17.71 -13.63
C GLU A 920 18.49 -16.26 -13.87
N VAL A 921 17.42 -15.82 -13.20
CA VAL A 921 16.90 -14.44 -13.32
C VAL A 921 17.95 -13.42 -12.88
N LEU A 922 18.56 -13.61 -11.71
CA LEU A 922 19.64 -12.72 -11.23
C LEU A 922 20.88 -12.80 -12.13
N THR A 923 21.28 -13.99 -12.58
CA THR A 923 22.47 -14.17 -13.44
C THR A 923 22.28 -13.49 -14.79
N GLY A 924 21.12 -13.65 -15.43
CA GLY A 924 20.78 -12.99 -16.69
C GLY A 924 20.72 -11.47 -16.56
N PHE A 925 20.16 -10.95 -15.46
CA PHE A 925 20.10 -9.51 -15.18
C PHE A 925 21.47 -8.88 -14.96
N PHE A 926 22.38 -9.52 -14.21
CA PHE A 926 23.74 -9.00 -14.03
C PHE A 926 24.65 -9.19 -15.26
N GLN A 927 24.31 -10.08 -16.19
CA GLN A 927 25.02 -10.24 -17.47
C GLN A 927 24.54 -9.24 -18.53
N ASP A 928 23.23 -9.11 -18.73
CA ASP A 928 22.62 -8.11 -19.61
C ASP A 928 21.26 -7.65 -19.02
N PRO A 929 21.23 -6.50 -18.31
CA PRO A 929 20.00 -5.96 -17.72
C PRO A 929 19.04 -5.37 -18.77
N THR A 930 19.51 -5.13 -20.01
CA THR A 930 18.68 -4.60 -21.10
C THR A 930 17.95 -5.73 -21.80
N ALA A 931 18.61 -6.88 -22.00
CA ALA A 931 17.96 -8.11 -22.44
C ALA A 931 17.03 -8.67 -21.35
N ASN A 932 17.51 -8.78 -20.11
CA ASN A 932 16.85 -9.47 -18.99
C ASN A 932 16.59 -8.53 -17.79
N PRO A 933 15.70 -7.52 -17.90
CA PRO A 933 15.36 -6.66 -16.76
C PRO A 933 14.64 -7.44 -15.64
N LEU A 934 14.78 -6.98 -14.40
CA LEU A 934 13.93 -7.44 -13.29
C LEU A 934 12.48 -6.95 -13.49
N ARG A 935 11.51 -7.62 -12.84
CA ARG A 935 10.08 -7.23 -12.94
C ARG A 935 9.78 -5.82 -12.43
N ASN A 936 10.60 -5.30 -11.52
CA ASN A 936 10.67 -3.87 -11.23
C ASN A 936 11.71 -3.24 -12.17
N PRO A 937 11.29 -2.53 -13.24
CA PRO A 937 12.20 -2.08 -14.28
C PRO A 937 13.08 -0.87 -13.90
N ARG A 938 12.86 -0.27 -12.72
CA ARG A 938 13.72 0.80 -12.19
C ARG A 938 14.98 0.28 -11.49
N MET A 939 15.14 -1.03 -11.37
CA MET A 939 16.33 -1.62 -10.74
C MET A 939 17.47 -1.74 -11.74
N THR A 940 18.51 -0.91 -11.60
CA THR A 940 19.74 -0.95 -12.41
C THR A 940 20.84 -1.68 -11.63
N PRO A 941 21.65 -2.57 -12.25
CA PRO A 941 22.75 -3.22 -11.55
C PRO A 941 23.89 -2.25 -11.25
N TYR A 942 24.52 -2.40 -10.08
CA TYR A 942 25.73 -1.69 -9.70
C TYR A 942 26.86 -2.67 -9.37
N PHE A 943 27.97 -2.52 -10.07
CA PHE A 943 29.10 -3.46 -10.02
C PHE A 943 30.23 -2.98 -9.08
N GLY A 944 30.37 -1.66 -8.88
CA GLY A 944 31.52 -1.08 -8.19
C GLY A 944 32.83 -1.49 -8.87
N SER A 945 33.69 -2.21 -8.14
CA SER A 945 34.93 -2.81 -8.64
C SER A 945 34.84 -4.32 -8.97
N SER A 946 33.66 -4.93 -8.85
CA SER A 946 33.44 -6.38 -9.02
C SER A 946 32.95 -6.73 -10.43
N SER A 947 33.34 -7.90 -10.95
CA SER A 947 32.76 -8.43 -12.20
C SER A 947 31.34 -8.97 -11.99
N PRO A 948 30.51 -9.09 -13.06
CA PRO A 948 29.19 -9.73 -12.97
C PRO A 948 29.20 -11.13 -12.34
N GLN A 949 30.24 -11.92 -12.61
CA GLN A 949 30.41 -13.27 -12.07
C GLN A 949 30.75 -13.24 -10.57
N GLN A 950 31.54 -12.25 -10.12
CA GLN A 950 31.83 -12.04 -8.70
C GLN A 950 30.57 -11.57 -7.95
N VAL A 951 29.75 -10.70 -8.56
CA VAL A 951 28.44 -10.29 -7.99
C VAL A 951 27.50 -11.48 -7.89
N ALA A 952 27.35 -12.29 -8.95
CA ALA A 952 26.52 -13.50 -8.92
C ALA A 952 26.96 -14.49 -7.82
N ALA A 953 28.28 -14.75 -7.69
CA ALA A 953 28.83 -15.62 -6.65
C ALA A 953 28.71 -15.05 -5.22
N ARG A 954 28.65 -13.72 -5.06
CA ARG A 954 28.42 -13.04 -3.77
C ARG A 954 26.94 -13.04 -3.35
N LEU A 955 26.04 -13.21 -4.31
CA LEU A 955 24.59 -13.34 -4.14
C LEU A 955 24.12 -14.80 -4.15
N GLU A 956 25.02 -15.77 -4.15
CA GLU A 956 24.70 -17.20 -4.01
C GLU A 956 24.27 -17.51 -2.56
N GLY A 957 23.21 -18.30 -2.39
CA GLY A 957 22.67 -18.64 -1.06
C GLY A 957 21.70 -17.61 -0.45
N PRO A 958 21.20 -17.85 0.78
CA PRO A 958 20.09 -17.09 1.38
C PRO A 958 20.47 -15.68 1.86
N SER A 959 21.75 -15.41 2.14
CA SER A 959 22.25 -14.10 2.55
C SER A 959 22.09 -13.00 1.47
N ARG A 960 21.70 -13.36 0.23
CA ARG A 960 21.37 -12.41 -0.84
C ARG A 960 20.36 -11.34 -0.42
N CYS A 961 19.41 -11.67 0.46
CA CYS A 961 18.37 -10.73 0.90
C CYS A 961 18.93 -9.50 1.65
N VAL A 962 20.10 -9.61 2.29
CA VAL A 962 20.80 -8.47 2.92
C VAL A 962 21.95 -7.90 2.09
N ARG A 963 22.18 -8.44 0.88
CA ARG A 963 23.31 -8.08 0.00
C ARG A 963 22.89 -7.44 -1.31
N LEU A 964 21.75 -7.84 -1.87
CA LEU A 964 21.29 -7.41 -3.19
C LEU A 964 21.20 -5.88 -3.32
N ALA A 965 20.80 -5.19 -2.25
CA ALA A 965 20.79 -3.73 -2.16
C ALA A 965 22.16 -3.06 -2.39
N SER A 966 23.28 -3.73 -2.12
CA SER A 966 24.63 -3.20 -2.41
C SER A 966 25.05 -3.31 -3.89
N ASN A 967 24.26 -3.99 -4.70
CA ASN A 967 24.49 -4.19 -6.13
C ASN A 967 23.29 -3.72 -6.99
N LEU A 968 22.39 -2.90 -6.43
CA LEU A 968 21.25 -2.30 -7.14
C LEU A 968 21.19 -0.79 -6.90
N LEU A 969 20.77 -0.05 -7.92
CA LEU A 969 20.36 1.35 -7.87
C LEU A 969 18.89 1.46 -8.31
N VAL A 970 18.16 2.44 -7.77
CA VAL A 970 16.82 2.79 -8.25
C VAL A 970 16.93 3.95 -9.24
N GLU A 971 16.72 3.67 -10.53
CA GLU A 971 16.65 4.66 -11.60
C GLU A 971 15.40 5.54 -11.44
N GLY A 972 15.57 6.87 -11.49
CA GLY A 972 14.45 7.79 -11.34
C GLY A 972 13.81 7.73 -9.94
N GLY A 973 14.61 7.52 -8.90
CA GLY A 973 14.19 7.80 -7.53
C GLY A 973 13.87 9.29 -7.36
N PHE A 974 12.84 9.59 -6.56
CA PHE A 974 12.27 10.93 -6.44
C PHE A 974 12.10 11.31 -4.96
N ASN A 975 12.63 12.47 -4.59
CA ASN A 975 12.60 13.00 -3.23
C ASN A 975 11.25 13.68 -2.95
N ILE A 976 10.49 13.13 -2.01
CA ILE A 976 9.18 13.65 -1.57
C ILE A 976 9.24 15.09 -1.04
N ASN A 977 10.42 15.60 -0.68
CA ASN A 977 10.62 17.00 -0.29
C ASN A 977 10.68 17.97 -1.49
N SER A 978 10.44 17.52 -2.72
CA SER A 978 10.38 18.39 -3.90
C SER A 978 9.20 19.36 -3.82
N THR A 979 9.47 20.64 -4.12
CA THR A 979 8.45 21.68 -4.29
C THR A 979 8.17 22.00 -5.76
N SER A 980 8.65 21.20 -6.71
CA SER A 980 8.39 21.40 -8.14
C SER A 980 7.05 20.81 -8.55
N ILE A 981 6.11 21.66 -8.97
CA ILE A 981 4.79 21.24 -9.44
C ILE A 981 4.92 20.41 -10.72
N GLU A 982 5.70 20.87 -11.71
CA GLU A 982 5.95 20.15 -12.97
C GLU A 982 6.54 18.74 -12.72
N ALA A 983 7.50 18.61 -11.79
CA ALA A 983 8.07 17.31 -11.45
C ALA A 983 7.04 16.38 -10.79
N TRP A 984 6.24 16.90 -9.85
CA TRP A 984 5.15 16.15 -9.21
C TRP A 984 4.08 15.72 -10.20
N THR A 985 3.63 16.61 -11.09
CA THR A 985 2.67 16.31 -12.16
C THR A 985 3.19 15.16 -13.02
N ALA A 986 4.46 15.21 -13.46
CA ALA A 986 5.04 14.16 -14.28
C ALA A 986 5.19 12.81 -13.55
N VAL A 987 5.54 12.82 -12.26
CA VAL A 987 5.63 11.60 -11.44
C VAL A 987 4.24 10.99 -11.20
N LEU A 988 3.23 11.81 -10.89
CA LEU A 988 1.86 11.35 -10.66
C LEU A 988 1.23 10.83 -11.95
N ALA A 989 1.42 11.51 -13.09
CA ALA A 989 0.92 11.11 -14.40
C ALA A 989 1.55 9.82 -14.98
N SER A 990 2.47 9.17 -14.26
CA SER A 990 3.15 7.93 -14.72
C SER A 990 2.23 6.72 -14.97
N LEU A 991 0.94 6.80 -14.60
CA LEU A 991 -0.12 5.85 -14.95
C LEU A 991 -1.24 6.46 -15.82
N ARG A 992 -0.96 7.54 -16.55
CA ARG A 992 -1.92 8.18 -17.46
C ARG A 992 -2.21 7.31 -18.68
N GLY A 993 -3.50 7.10 -18.97
CA GLY A 993 -3.96 6.19 -20.03
C GLY A 993 -3.59 4.72 -19.83
N VAL A 994 -3.29 4.30 -18.59
CA VAL A 994 -3.13 2.88 -18.24
C VAL A 994 -4.50 2.28 -17.89
N GLU A 995 -4.86 1.18 -18.53
CA GLU A 995 -6.13 0.49 -18.27
C GLU A 995 -6.34 0.18 -16.78
N PRO A 996 -7.57 0.32 -16.25
CA PRO A 996 -8.82 0.63 -16.95
C PRO A 996 -9.13 2.14 -17.08
N ALA A 997 -8.20 3.05 -16.76
CA ALA A 997 -8.45 4.48 -16.91
C ALA A 997 -8.62 4.88 -18.38
N SER A 998 -9.44 5.88 -18.65
CA SER A 998 -9.53 6.49 -19.99
C SER A 998 -8.19 7.15 -20.37
N GLY A 999 -7.92 7.25 -21.68
CA GLY A 999 -6.62 7.71 -22.22
C GLY A 999 -6.19 9.14 -21.82
N ASP A 1000 -7.11 9.90 -21.23
CA ASP A 1000 -6.98 11.26 -20.71
C ASP A 1000 -6.81 11.33 -19.18
N LYS A 1001 -6.82 10.20 -18.46
CA LYS A 1001 -6.81 10.16 -16.99
C LYS A 1001 -5.72 9.26 -16.43
N THR A 1002 -5.34 9.49 -15.17
CA THR A 1002 -4.34 8.69 -14.44
C THR A 1002 -5.00 7.69 -13.51
N ALA A 1003 -4.68 6.40 -13.65
CA ALA A 1003 -5.22 5.34 -12.81
C ALA A 1003 -4.70 5.41 -11.36
N GLN A 1004 -5.61 5.34 -10.38
CA GLN A 1004 -5.32 5.29 -8.94
C GLN A 1004 -6.15 4.18 -8.29
N SER A 1005 -5.62 2.95 -8.30
CA SER A 1005 -6.33 1.76 -7.84
C SER A 1005 -5.83 1.24 -6.50
N ARG A 1006 -6.76 0.86 -5.61
CA ARG A 1006 -6.47 0.07 -4.39
C ARG A 1006 -6.14 -1.39 -4.72
N PHE A 1007 -6.51 -1.87 -5.91
CA PHE A 1007 -6.26 -3.22 -6.38
C PHE A 1007 -5.23 -3.21 -7.51
N ARG A 1008 -4.20 -4.04 -7.41
CA ARG A 1008 -3.29 -4.29 -8.54
C ARG A 1008 -4.02 -5.09 -9.62
N HIS A 1009 -4.67 -6.17 -9.20
CA HIS A 1009 -5.51 -7.01 -10.03
C HIS A 1009 -6.93 -6.43 -10.09
N ILE A 1010 -7.19 -5.62 -11.11
CA ILE A 1010 -8.44 -4.88 -11.30
C ILE A 1010 -9.50 -5.82 -11.92
N LEU A 1011 -10.75 -5.70 -11.47
CA LEU A 1011 -11.85 -6.50 -11.99
C LEU A 1011 -12.54 -5.79 -13.16
N ASN A 1012 -12.21 -6.22 -14.38
CA ASN A 1012 -12.65 -5.58 -15.63
C ASN A 1012 -13.93 -6.20 -16.24
N GLY A 1013 -14.60 -7.15 -15.57
CA GLY A 1013 -15.67 -7.95 -16.17
C GLY A 1013 -16.74 -8.46 -15.20
N ALA A 1014 -17.87 -8.88 -15.74
CA ALA A 1014 -19.00 -9.43 -14.95
C ALA A 1014 -18.60 -10.73 -14.22
N PRO A 1015 -19.16 -11.02 -13.03
CA PRO A 1015 -20.25 -10.29 -12.35
C PRO A 1015 -19.81 -9.07 -11.53
N ALA A 1016 -18.52 -8.71 -11.53
CA ALA A 1016 -17.95 -7.70 -10.64
C ALA A 1016 -17.02 -6.74 -11.40
N SER A 1017 -17.54 -5.67 -12.00
CA SER A 1017 -16.72 -4.67 -12.68
C SER A 1017 -16.41 -3.45 -11.79
N MET A 1018 -15.17 -2.96 -11.85
CA MET A 1018 -14.74 -1.77 -11.11
C MET A 1018 -15.14 -0.49 -11.84
N ALA A 1019 -16.24 0.14 -11.40
CA ALA A 1019 -16.66 1.44 -11.89
C ALA A 1019 -15.65 2.56 -11.53
N GLU A 1020 -15.33 3.42 -12.49
CA GLU A 1020 -14.42 4.56 -12.31
C GLU A 1020 -14.97 5.52 -11.25
N ASN A 1021 -14.15 5.87 -10.25
CA ASN A 1021 -14.45 6.81 -9.18
C ASN A 1021 -15.59 6.43 -8.21
N ASP A 1022 -16.15 5.22 -8.32
CA ASP A 1022 -17.01 4.65 -7.28
C ASP A 1022 -16.20 4.42 -5.99
N PRO A 1023 -16.59 4.99 -4.82
CA PRO A 1023 -15.92 4.70 -3.55
C PRO A 1023 -15.81 3.21 -3.22
N TRP A 1024 -16.75 2.39 -3.71
CA TRP A 1024 -16.89 0.97 -3.41
C TRP A 1024 -16.14 0.06 -4.39
N SER A 1025 -15.80 0.53 -5.59
CA SER A 1025 -14.99 -0.26 -6.55
C SER A 1025 -13.52 -0.34 -6.13
N GLY A 1026 -13.06 0.60 -5.31
CA GLY A 1026 -11.64 0.76 -4.98
C GLY A 1026 -10.78 1.26 -6.13
N PHE A 1027 -11.37 1.64 -7.27
CA PHE A 1027 -10.69 2.24 -8.42
C PHE A 1027 -11.10 3.70 -8.59
N ARG A 1028 -10.10 4.59 -8.59
CA ARG A 1028 -10.25 6.02 -8.87
C ARG A 1028 -9.34 6.44 -10.01
N THR A 1029 -9.59 7.62 -10.54
CA THR A 1029 -8.72 8.30 -11.49
C THR A 1029 -8.44 9.73 -11.05
N LEU A 1030 -7.28 10.25 -11.43
CA LEU A 1030 -7.03 11.69 -11.44
C LEU A 1030 -7.34 12.22 -12.84
N SER A 1031 -8.10 13.31 -12.89
CA SER A 1031 -8.24 14.21 -14.03
C SER A 1031 -6.96 15.02 -14.26
N ASP A 1032 -6.82 15.60 -15.45
CA ASP A 1032 -5.79 16.60 -15.75
C ASP A 1032 -6.07 17.97 -15.08
N THR A 1033 -7.22 18.11 -14.41
CA THR A 1033 -7.72 19.29 -13.67
C THR A 1033 -7.93 18.98 -12.19
#